data_AF-A0A7X7QLG5-F1
#
_entry.id   AF-A0A7X7QLG5-F1
#
_cell.length_a   1.000
_cell.length_b   1.000
_cell.length_c   1.000
_cell.angle_alpha   90.00
_cell.angle_beta   90.00
_cell.angle_gamma   90.00
#
_symmetry.space_group_name_H-M   'P 1'
#
loop_
_entity.id
_entity.type
_entity.pdbx_description
1 polymer ?
#
loop_
_entity_poly.entity_id
_entity_poly.type
_entity_poly.pdbx_seq_one_letter_code
_entity_poly.pdbx_strand_id
1 'polypeptide(L)'
;MVSHLRVLLPAAVLAAIVSVVAAPAAAPADPAAVEQGCRRNLQRLFEAFEAYRRDHDGQYPPCVSAAGLWPELLKPYLKDAATGRDALATDGPFYCPAIPAAARRASAADVSYGYNAIALGGGTRLFEPGKTRHHKRGPMHLVRQAPDPATTLLLVDCDAANKPGDGWYQAYPGTVTGRHDGKALVLFCDGHIEAVDPAKLNVGPPDTTAAPWRADLSTRRDSAPPAVQPPPVDEALPAVTAVLSAATPRIDGRVEAGEWDDATLFCGFRQYDGNVLAESDDMLAALSCSSELLSVLFIMPAGKGDLMAKAEEHDGRVWRDDAVEFLVECGRADLRYHVMANSRGVRFDAKNGKAGWDGTWTAAGTRRAPTPGLTALLGGPADDLWVMELGIPLATLGVEPPTDGTVWRFNLCRDGQQHLVFAPTFNSHDDPAKFAAVTFRRQAPVLRLLGLGQPSFGKVAIQGQVLNRGDQPTQVRIEALLEAPPVEMDQATRDLAKAKDDETLQIQVARTADVTVAPGASAPLALAEDLTDKRLNRYRVRIVARSGDAPAQVLYANDGLFNPGGPLKVVVENLPSRQCVDLVLDTGALKNRAGLRTAVVVSDDAGRERHTAMVSNDQPQMTVRVDYGAWPIGRYQVQAVLQSGDGATLAEAAAAFSRVSAPAWLDSRLGITDEVLPPWTPLEYLPGHTMRVWGREMRWGDALLPQGLHCRGVEILAEPMRVVLTAGGREARLVPEAVEVTRQDPSRAEFRTAGRAGEGLTFRAETWLEYDGLFWTTLTLHSAQPVEVSSLRLEVPLRPEVARYRLVDRDAGAVKPELERFEFAPVFTVGDAERGLSFACESQENWSLDYGRGAIEIEPREGHVVFRVNLVNKPCAFTGTRTYAFGFQPLPVKPLPPDWHSWRVGYYRSSRRGFWPKYARQTDV
;
A
#
# COMPACT_ATOMS: atom_id res chain seq x y z
N MET A 1 -31.00 27.93 -58.99
CA MET A 1 -31.34 29.19 -59.67
C MET A 1 -32.79 29.56 -59.35
N VAL A 2 -32.92 30.71 -58.69
CA VAL A 2 -33.99 31.71 -58.59
C VAL A 2 -35.40 31.44 -59.19
N SER A 3 -36.39 31.76 -58.34
CA SER A 3 -37.71 32.42 -58.54
C SER A 3 -38.92 31.73 -59.16
N HIS A 4 -40.06 31.82 -58.45
CA HIS A 4 -41.34 32.50 -58.80
C HIS A 4 -42.42 32.10 -57.74
N LEU A 5 -43.56 32.75 -57.48
CA LEU A 5 -44.05 34.14 -57.49
C LEU A 5 -45.46 34.10 -56.81
N ARG A 6 -45.80 35.09 -55.96
CA ARG A 6 -47.14 35.73 -55.71
C ARG A 6 -48.36 34.99 -55.06
N VAL A 7 -48.85 35.63 -53.98
CA VAL A 7 -50.22 36.23 -53.77
C VAL A 7 -51.39 35.34 -53.31
N LEU A 8 -51.92 35.58 -52.08
CA LEU A 8 -53.30 36.02 -51.76
C LEU A 8 -53.61 35.94 -50.24
N LEU A 9 -54.11 37.06 -49.70
CA LEU A 9 -54.85 37.23 -48.42
C LEU A 9 -56.19 36.41 -48.43
N PRO A 10 -57.12 36.50 -47.45
CA PRO A 10 -57.09 36.57 -45.97
C PRO A 10 -58.18 35.65 -45.31
N ALA A 11 -57.84 34.83 -44.31
CA ALA A 11 -58.83 34.30 -43.33
C ALA A 11 -58.16 33.43 -42.24
N ALA A 12 -57.06 32.73 -42.58
CA ALA A 12 -56.42 31.79 -41.66
C ALA A 12 -55.48 32.44 -40.62
N VAL A 13 -54.98 33.66 -40.88
CA VAL A 13 -53.96 34.29 -40.03
C VAL A 13 -54.56 35.02 -38.81
N LEU A 14 -55.84 35.40 -38.85
CA LEU A 14 -56.53 35.97 -37.68
C LEU A 14 -57.19 34.91 -36.78
N ALA A 15 -57.45 33.71 -37.29
CA ALA A 15 -57.80 32.55 -36.45
C ALA A 15 -56.56 31.89 -35.80
N ALA A 16 -55.36 32.05 -36.38
CA ALA A 16 -54.11 31.55 -35.82
C ALA A 16 -53.51 32.46 -34.72
N ILE A 17 -53.89 33.74 -34.65
CA ILE A 17 -53.33 34.68 -33.66
C ILE A 17 -54.21 34.83 -32.41
N VAL A 18 -55.48 34.42 -32.45
CA VAL A 18 -56.37 34.37 -31.26
C VAL A 18 -56.47 32.95 -30.65
N SER A 19 -55.75 31.96 -31.20
CA SER A 19 -55.65 30.60 -30.64
C SER A 19 -54.27 30.20 -30.09
N VAL A 20 -53.31 31.14 -30.00
CA VAL A 20 -51.99 30.91 -29.34
C VAL A 20 -51.76 31.88 -28.16
N VAL A 21 -52.81 32.55 -27.67
CA VAL A 21 -52.86 33.15 -26.32
C VAL A 21 -53.83 32.32 -25.48
N ALA A 22 -53.49 31.06 -25.37
CA ALA A 22 -53.84 30.14 -24.30
C ALA A 22 -52.94 28.94 -24.56
N ALA A 23 -51.67 29.02 -24.13
CA ALA A 23 -50.99 27.78 -23.80
C ALA A 23 -51.96 27.06 -22.86
N PRO A 24 -52.39 25.83 -23.15
CA PRO A 24 -53.03 25.06 -22.11
C PRO A 24 -52.03 25.10 -20.97
N ALA A 25 -52.45 25.57 -19.78
CA ALA A 25 -51.81 25.11 -18.57
C ALA A 25 -51.70 23.60 -18.79
N ALA A 26 -50.47 23.11 -19.01
CA ALA A 26 -50.24 21.75 -19.40
C ALA A 26 -51.12 20.91 -18.49
N ALA A 27 -52.10 20.20 -19.08
CA ALA A 27 -52.94 19.32 -18.30
C ALA A 27 -51.98 18.54 -17.40
N PRO A 28 -52.20 18.49 -16.07
CA PRO A 28 -51.25 17.86 -15.16
C PRO A 28 -50.89 16.52 -15.78
N ALA A 29 -49.62 16.38 -16.16
CA ALA A 29 -49.17 15.24 -16.94
C ALA A 29 -49.69 14.00 -16.21
N ASP A 30 -50.40 13.12 -16.93
CA ASP A 30 -51.02 11.93 -16.34
C ASP A 30 -50.00 11.29 -15.38
N PRO A 31 -50.28 11.29 -14.05
CA PRO A 31 -49.29 10.86 -13.06
C PRO A 31 -48.75 9.46 -13.36
N ALA A 32 -49.57 8.59 -13.95
CA ALA A 32 -49.18 7.26 -14.38
C ALA A 32 -48.20 7.30 -15.56
N ALA A 33 -48.41 8.18 -16.54
CA ALA A 33 -47.49 8.36 -17.68
C ALA A 33 -46.14 8.97 -17.24
N VAL A 34 -46.15 9.89 -16.28
CA VAL A 34 -44.95 10.48 -15.68
C VAL A 34 -44.16 9.44 -14.89
N GLU A 35 -44.83 8.64 -14.06
CA GLU A 35 -44.21 7.54 -13.31
C GLU A 35 -43.57 6.52 -14.27
N GLN A 36 -44.31 6.11 -15.29
CA GLN A 36 -43.80 5.17 -16.29
C GLN A 36 -42.57 5.75 -17.03
N GLY A 37 -42.56 7.06 -17.28
CA GLY A 37 -41.39 7.76 -17.81
C GLY A 37 -40.18 7.75 -16.88
N CYS A 38 -40.38 7.97 -15.58
CA CYS A 38 -39.31 7.90 -14.59
C CYS A 38 -38.76 6.49 -14.41
N ARG A 39 -39.63 5.47 -14.42
CA ARG A 39 -39.21 4.05 -14.40
C ARG A 39 -38.33 3.69 -15.61
N ARG A 40 -38.68 4.18 -16.81
CA ARG A 40 -37.84 4.01 -18.02
C ARG A 40 -36.49 4.71 -17.89
N ASN A 41 -36.44 5.90 -17.28
CA ASN A 41 -35.20 6.62 -17.04
C ASN A 41 -34.29 5.88 -16.06
N LEU A 42 -34.84 5.42 -14.92
CA LEU A 42 -34.10 4.62 -13.93
C LEU A 42 -33.55 3.31 -14.52
N GLN A 43 -34.32 2.64 -15.39
CA GLN A 43 -33.84 1.45 -16.09
C GLN A 43 -32.65 1.77 -17.03
N ARG A 44 -32.73 2.85 -17.80
CA ARG A 44 -31.62 3.30 -18.67
C ARG A 44 -30.38 3.68 -17.87
N LEU A 45 -30.56 4.30 -16.71
CA LEU A 45 -29.47 4.60 -15.79
C LEU A 45 -28.87 3.31 -15.24
N PHE A 46 -29.68 2.35 -14.79
CA PHE A 46 -29.20 1.05 -14.33
C PHE A 46 -28.33 0.33 -15.36
N GLU A 47 -28.77 0.28 -16.62
CA GLU A 47 -28.00 -0.31 -17.72
C GLU A 47 -26.65 0.40 -17.94
N ALA A 48 -26.63 1.73 -17.82
CA ALA A 48 -25.39 2.50 -17.89
C ALA A 48 -24.46 2.24 -16.70
N PHE A 49 -25.01 2.12 -15.49
CA PHE A 49 -24.29 1.71 -14.29
C PHE A 49 -23.69 0.30 -14.45
N GLU A 50 -24.44 -0.66 -15.01
CA GLU A 50 -23.95 -2.03 -15.27
C GLU A 50 -22.92 -2.10 -16.40
N ALA A 51 -23.04 -1.26 -17.43
CA ALA A 51 -22.02 -1.14 -18.48
C ALA A 51 -20.73 -0.54 -17.93
N TYR A 52 -20.82 0.54 -17.15
CA TYR A 52 -19.68 1.09 -16.43
C TYR A 52 -19.06 0.04 -15.51
N ARG A 53 -19.87 -0.68 -14.73
CA ARG A 53 -19.40 -1.72 -13.81
C ARG A 53 -18.62 -2.83 -14.51
N ARG A 54 -19.06 -3.24 -15.70
CA ARG A 54 -18.35 -4.24 -16.53
C ARG A 54 -17.02 -3.73 -17.06
N ASP A 55 -16.95 -2.45 -17.43
CA ASP A 55 -15.73 -1.83 -17.96
C ASP A 55 -14.71 -1.45 -16.85
N HIS A 56 -15.16 -1.41 -15.59
CA HIS A 56 -14.39 -0.93 -14.44
C HIS A 56 -14.25 -1.97 -13.32
N ASP A 57 -13.94 -3.22 -13.68
CA ASP A 57 -13.59 -4.30 -12.75
C ASP A 57 -14.62 -4.55 -11.63
N GLY A 58 -15.92 -4.41 -11.95
CA GLY A 58 -17.00 -4.62 -10.99
C GLY A 58 -17.35 -3.41 -10.13
N GLN A 59 -16.78 -2.22 -10.38
CA GLN A 59 -17.00 -1.00 -9.60
C GLN A 59 -18.06 -0.09 -10.22
N TYR A 60 -18.97 0.45 -9.41
CA TYR A 60 -19.84 1.54 -9.85
C TYR A 60 -19.09 2.89 -9.89
N PRO A 61 -19.58 3.88 -10.66
CA PRO A 61 -18.97 5.21 -10.73
C PRO A 61 -18.82 5.88 -9.35
N PRO A 62 -17.67 6.49 -9.04
CA PRO A 62 -17.47 7.16 -7.75
C PRO A 62 -18.17 8.52 -7.65
N CYS A 63 -18.60 8.89 -6.44
CA CYS A 63 -19.19 10.19 -6.12
C CYS A 63 -18.17 11.16 -5.49
N VAL A 64 -17.22 11.68 -6.29
CA VAL A 64 -15.99 12.34 -5.77
C VAL A 64 -16.20 13.77 -5.24
N SER A 65 -17.35 14.42 -5.51
CA SER A 65 -17.72 15.71 -4.93
C SER A 65 -19.23 15.90 -4.94
N ALA A 66 -19.73 16.90 -4.24
CA ALA A 66 -21.15 17.24 -4.23
C ALA A 66 -21.70 17.70 -5.59
N ALA A 67 -20.83 17.94 -6.59
CA ALA A 67 -21.18 18.44 -7.92
C ALA A 67 -21.03 17.41 -9.08
N GLY A 68 -20.99 16.10 -8.82
CA GLY A 68 -21.43 15.12 -9.84
C GLY A 68 -20.36 14.50 -10.74
N LEU A 69 -19.48 13.64 -10.19
CA LEU A 69 -18.66 12.78 -11.05
C LEU A 69 -19.45 11.61 -11.68
N TRP A 70 -20.52 11.11 -11.05
CA TRP A 70 -21.23 9.93 -11.56
C TRP A 70 -22.09 10.18 -12.82
N PRO A 71 -22.86 11.29 -12.98
CA PRO A 71 -23.63 11.51 -14.20
C PRO A 71 -22.71 11.76 -15.41
N GLU A 72 -21.62 12.49 -15.19
CA GLU A 72 -20.55 12.74 -16.15
C GLU A 72 -19.91 11.43 -16.65
N LEU A 73 -19.60 10.51 -15.73
CA LEU A 73 -18.99 9.22 -16.05
C LEU A 73 -19.93 8.28 -16.83
N LEU A 74 -21.24 8.48 -16.73
CA LEU A 74 -22.23 7.69 -17.47
C LEU A 74 -22.54 8.24 -18.87
N LYS A 75 -22.10 9.46 -19.23
CA LYS A 75 -22.33 10.06 -20.55
C LYS A 75 -21.95 9.14 -21.73
N PRO A 76 -20.80 8.45 -21.74
CA PRO A 76 -20.42 7.58 -22.86
C PRO A 76 -21.39 6.41 -23.05
N TYR A 77 -21.95 5.89 -21.95
CA TYR A 77 -22.89 4.77 -21.93
C TYR A 77 -24.31 5.19 -22.33
N LEU A 78 -24.66 6.45 -22.07
CA LEU A 78 -25.96 7.04 -22.39
C LEU A 78 -26.00 7.77 -23.74
N LYS A 79 -24.85 7.89 -24.41
CA LYS A 79 -24.65 8.68 -25.65
C LYS A 79 -25.03 10.15 -25.48
N ASP A 80 -24.75 10.71 -24.30
CA ASP A 80 -24.92 12.14 -24.02
C ASP A 80 -23.75 12.93 -24.64
N ALA A 81 -24.07 13.82 -25.57
CA ALA A 81 -23.11 14.62 -26.33
C ALA A 81 -22.81 16.00 -25.72
N ALA A 82 -23.33 16.32 -24.52
CA ALA A 82 -23.11 17.60 -23.88
C ALA A 82 -21.61 17.83 -23.56
N THR A 83 -21.08 18.94 -24.07
CA THR A 83 -19.67 19.33 -23.92
C THR A 83 -19.51 20.38 -22.81
N GLY A 84 -18.51 20.17 -21.94
CA GLY A 84 -18.27 21.03 -20.77
C GLY A 84 -18.28 20.23 -19.47
N ARG A 85 -17.49 20.68 -18.49
CA ARG A 85 -17.50 20.10 -17.14
C ARG A 85 -18.87 20.36 -16.50
N ASP A 86 -19.47 19.33 -15.93
CA ASP A 86 -20.78 19.31 -15.28
C ASP A 86 -21.98 19.48 -16.23
N ALA A 87 -21.78 19.53 -17.56
CA ALA A 87 -22.88 19.75 -18.51
C ALA A 87 -23.62 18.45 -18.88
N LEU A 88 -24.95 18.39 -18.78
CA LEU A 88 -25.75 17.21 -19.18
C LEU A 88 -26.81 17.56 -20.24
N ALA A 89 -27.15 16.63 -21.12
CA ALA A 89 -28.25 16.80 -22.06
C ALA A 89 -29.58 16.93 -21.31
N THR A 90 -30.30 18.04 -21.51
CA THR A 90 -31.56 18.33 -20.79
C THR A 90 -32.70 17.37 -21.14
N ASP A 91 -32.63 16.66 -22.26
CA ASP A 91 -33.57 15.60 -22.67
C ASP A 91 -33.11 14.19 -22.23
N GLY A 92 -31.97 14.08 -21.54
CA GLY A 92 -31.40 12.84 -21.05
C GLY A 92 -32.17 12.20 -19.89
N PRO A 93 -31.82 10.94 -19.54
CA PRO A 93 -32.53 10.16 -18.52
C PRO A 93 -32.29 10.65 -17.09
N PHE A 94 -31.50 11.70 -16.89
CA PHE A 94 -31.21 12.26 -15.57
C PHE A 94 -32.33 13.13 -15.00
N TYR A 95 -33.35 13.48 -15.81
CA TYR A 95 -34.40 14.42 -15.42
C TYR A 95 -35.79 13.78 -15.44
N CYS A 96 -36.61 14.12 -14.45
CA CYS A 96 -38.01 13.73 -14.40
C CYS A 96 -38.77 14.31 -15.61
N PRO A 97 -39.58 13.52 -16.33
CA PRO A 97 -40.38 14.00 -17.47
C PRO A 97 -41.39 15.10 -17.12
N ALA A 98 -41.84 15.18 -15.86
CA ALA A 98 -42.72 16.25 -15.39
C ALA A 98 -42.05 17.63 -15.35
N ILE A 99 -40.72 17.69 -15.30
CA ILE A 99 -39.98 18.96 -15.40
C ILE A 99 -39.87 19.30 -16.89
N PRO A 100 -40.45 20.41 -17.39
CA PRO A 100 -40.33 20.80 -18.79
C PRO A 100 -38.86 20.95 -19.19
N ALA A 101 -38.50 20.54 -20.40
CA ALA A 101 -37.10 20.59 -20.86
C ALA A 101 -36.47 22.00 -20.72
N ALA A 102 -37.24 23.06 -20.97
CA ALA A 102 -36.82 24.45 -20.82
C ALA A 102 -36.56 24.89 -19.37
N ALA A 103 -37.06 24.16 -18.37
CA ALA A 103 -36.87 24.42 -16.95
C ALA A 103 -35.75 23.57 -16.33
N ARG A 104 -35.17 22.63 -17.08
CA ARG A 104 -34.06 21.79 -16.62
C ARG A 104 -32.75 22.56 -16.76
N ARG A 105 -31.91 22.54 -15.72
CA ARG A 105 -30.54 23.03 -15.81
C ARG A 105 -29.69 21.92 -16.41
N ALA A 106 -28.90 22.23 -17.43
CA ALA A 106 -27.97 21.30 -18.05
C ALA A 106 -26.77 21.02 -17.13
N SER A 107 -27.01 20.50 -15.92
CA SER A 107 -26.02 20.36 -14.86
C SER A 107 -26.07 19.00 -14.18
N ALA A 108 -24.91 18.37 -13.98
CA ALA A 108 -24.73 17.17 -13.16
C ALA A 108 -25.07 17.39 -11.67
N ALA A 109 -25.15 18.64 -11.23
CA ALA A 109 -25.57 19.01 -9.89
C ALA A 109 -27.11 19.11 -9.73
N ASP A 110 -27.86 19.19 -10.83
CA ASP A 110 -29.30 19.47 -10.85
C ASP A 110 -30.12 18.30 -11.46
N VAL A 111 -29.70 17.06 -11.17
CA VAL A 111 -30.37 15.84 -11.65
C VAL A 111 -31.55 15.44 -10.76
N SER A 112 -32.52 14.71 -11.30
CA SER A 112 -33.72 14.28 -10.57
C SER A 112 -33.52 13.04 -9.70
N TYR A 113 -32.35 12.41 -9.69
CA TYR A 113 -32.11 11.16 -8.96
C TYR A 113 -30.86 11.27 -8.08
N GLY A 114 -30.98 10.92 -6.80
CA GLY A 114 -29.89 10.90 -5.82
C GLY A 114 -29.17 9.56 -5.76
N TYR A 115 -27.84 9.58 -5.62
CA TYR A 115 -26.98 8.39 -5.60
C TYR A 115 -26.55 7.96 -4.19
N ASN A 116 -26.59 6.66 -3.91
CA ASN A 116 -26.25 6.08 -2.59
C ASN A 116 -24.74 5.94 -2.35
N ALA A 117 -24.04 7.06 -2.16
CA ALA A 117 -22.59 7.10 -1.94
C ALA A 117 -22.11 6.47 -0.60
N ILE A 118 -23.00 6.17 0.37
CA ILE A 118 -22.63 5.51 1.64
C ILE A 118 -22.49 4.00 1.47
N ALA A 119 -23.46 3.35 0.83
CA ALA A 119 -23.41 1.91 0.63
C ALA A 119 -22.48 1.51 -0.51
N LEU A 120 -22.37 2.37 -1.55
CA LEU A 120 -21.69 2.04 -2.81
C LEU A 120 -20.33 2.73 -2.98
N GLY A 121 -19.95 3.63 -2.06
CA GLY A 121 -18.64 4.28 -2.00
C GLY A 121 -18.55 5.67 -2.67
N GLY A 122 -17.49 6.41 -2.34
CA GLY A 122 -17.04 7.61 -3.10
C GLY A 122 -17.00 8.96 -2.38
N GLY A 123 -17.56 9.14 -1.17
CA GLY A 123 -17.71 10.48 -0.58
C GLY A 123 -16.42 11.20 -0.14
N THR A 124 -16.23 12.45 -0.61
CA THR A 124 -15.33 13.43 0.03
C THR A 124 -16.03 14.16 1.20
N ARG A 125 -15.29 14.32 2.30
CA ARG A 125 -15.39 15.26 3.45
C ARG A 125 -16.75 15.93 3.73
N LEU A 126 -17.38 15.60 4.85
CA LEU A 126 -18.39 16.47 5.47
C LEU A 126 -17.75 17.68 6.15
N PHE A 127 -18.33 18.86 5.95
CA PHE A 127 -18.19 20.02 6.83
C PHE A 127 -19.18 19.87 8.00
N GLU A 128 -18.68 19.80 9.23
CA GLU A 128 -19.47 20.17 10.42
C GLU A 128 -19.23 21.66 10.70
N PRO A 129 -20.26 22.52 10.75
CA PRO A 129 -20.09 23.89 11.21
C PRO A 129 -19.61 23.90 12.67
N GLY A 130 -18.36 24.32 12.91
CA GLY A 130 -17.81 24.55 14.25
C GLY A 130 -16.77 23.55 14.79
N LYS A 131 -16.27 22.58 13.99
CA LYS A 131 -15.15 21.71 14.41
C LYS A 131 -13.98 21.71 13.42
N THR A 132 -12.75 21.78 13.93
CA THR A 132 -11.49 21.93 13.17
C THR A 132 -10.79 20.60 12.82
N ARG A 133 -11.45 19.44 12.96
CA ARG A 133 -10.84 18.13 12.64
C ARG A 133 -11.60 17.40 11.53
N HIS A 134 -10.87 17.07 10.46
CA HIS A 134 -11.36 16.30 9.31
C HIS A 134 -11.29 14.79 9.62
N HIS A 135 -12.42 14.09 9.64
CA HIS A 135 -12.45 12.62 9.68
C HIS A 135 -12.27 12.07 8.25
N LYS A 136 -11.20 11.30 8.01
CA LYS A 136 -11.04 10.48 6.80
C LYS A 136 -11.99 9.29 6.90
N ARG A 137 -12.98 9.18 5.99
CA ARG A 137 -13.64 7.89 5.73
C ARG A 137 -12.74 7.06 4.78
N GLY A 138 -12.77 5.74 4.98
CA GLY A 138 -11.87 4.74 4.37
C GLY A 138 -11.98 4.58 2.84
N PRO A 139 -11.26 3.60 2.26
CA PRO A 139 -11.18 3.40 0.80
C PRO A 139 -12.53 3.04 0.18
N MET A 140 -12.66 3.25 -1.13
CA MET A 140 -13.87 2.94 -1.90
C MET A 140 -14.28 1.48 -1.69
N HIS A 141 -15.53 1.23 -1.32
CA HIS A 141 -16.06 -0.12 -1.21
C HIS A 141 -16.10 -0.77 -2.60
N LEU A 142 -15.45 -1.94 -2.75
CA LEU A 142 -15.70 -2.84 -3.86
C LEU A 142 -17.16 -3.33 -3.74
N VAL A 143 -17.95 -3.27 -4.81
CA VAL A 143 -19.36 -3.72 -4.83
C VAL A 143 -19.51 -5.20 -4.44
N ARG A 144 -18.43 -6.00 -4.39
CA ARG A 144 -18.43 -7.33 -3.76
C ARG A 144 -18.71 -7.33 -2.24
N GLN A 145 -18.90 -6.16 -1.62
CA GLN A 145 -19.23 -6.00 -0.19
C GLN A 145 -20.60 -5.33 0.07
N ALA A 146 -21.43 -5.07 -0.96
CA ALA A 146 -22.78 -4.58 -0.73
C ALA A 146 -23.66 -5.72 -0.17
N PRO A 147 -24.32 -5.55 0.99
CA PRO A 147 -25.20 -6.56 1.57
C PRO A 147 -26.45 -6.68 0.68
N ASP A 148 -26.67 -7.84 0.08
CA ASP A 148 -27.86 -8.20 -0.71
C ASP A 148 -28.31 -7.15 -1.77
N PRO A 149 -27.98 -7.35 -3.06
CA PRO A 149 -28.37 -6.45 -4.15
C PRO A 149 -29.87 -6.13 -4.25
N ALA A 150 -30.74 -7.05 -3.78
CA ALA A 150 -32.19 -6.87 -3.78
C ALA A 150 -32.70 -5.95 -2.65
N THR A 151 -31.85 -5.54 -1.71
CA THR A 151 -32.23 -4.62 -0.62
C THR A 151 -31.34 -3.38 -0.53
N THR A 152 -30.28 -3.31 -1.35
CA THR A 152 -29.41 -2.13 -1.45
C THR A 152 -29.90 -1.13 -2.49
N LEU A 153 -30.16 0.11 -2.07
CA LEU A 153 -30.59 1.20 -2.93
C LEU A 153 -29.42 1.72 -3.79
N LEU A 154 -29.68 1.93 -5.08
CA LEU A 154 -28.77 2.52 -6.05
C LEU A 154 -29.10 3.99 -6.33
N LEU A 155 -30.34 4.28 -6.73
CA LEU A 155 -30.85 5.64 -6.98
C LEU A 155 -32.22 5.88 -6.33
N VAL A 156 -32.51 7.12 -5.93
CA VAL A 156 -33.81 7.54 -5.38
C VAL A 156 -34.27 8.87 -5.98
N ASP A 157 -35.59 9.06 -6.12
CA ASP A 157 -36.17 10.35 -6.50
C ASP A 157 -35.78 11.51 -5.57
N CYS A 158 -35.31 12.63 -6.13
CA CYS A 158 -34.99 13.86 -5.38
C CYS A 158 -35.41 15.14 -6.13
N ASP A 159 -35.74 16.22 -5.40
CA ASP A 159 -36.06 17.52 -6.00
C ASP A 159 -34.79 18.34 -6.32
N ALA A 160 -34.52 18.52 -7.61
CA ALA A 160 -33.36 19.24 -8.12
C ALA A 160 -33.44 20.76 -7.93
N ALA A 161 -34.63 21.35 -7.72
CA ALA A 161 -34.83 22.78 -7.93
C ALA A 161 -34.32 23.69 -6.79
N ASN A 162 -34.02 23.17 -5.60
CA ASN A 162 -33.90 24.02 -4.41
C ASN A 162 -32.57 24.04 -3.63
N LYS A 163 -31.59 23.14 -3.83
CA LYS A 163 -30.24 23.30 -3.21
C LYS A 163 -29.14 22.54 -3.98
N PRO A 164 -28.05 23.20 -4.43
CA PRO A 164 -26.85 22.51 -4.92
C PRO A 164 -26.14 21.79 -3.76
N GLY A 165 -25.64 20.59 -4.06
CA GLY A 165 -25.25 19.58 -3.09
C GLY A 165 -24.11 19.96 -2.14
N ASP A 166 -24.22 19.42 -0.92
CA ASP A 166 -23.12 19.14 0.01
C ASP A 166 -23.56 18.02 1.00
N GLY A 167 -23.48 16.74 0.56
CA GLY A 167 -23.60 15.46 1.33
C GLY A 167 -24.93 15.16 2.09
N TRP A 168 -25.57 13.98 2.11
CA TRP A 168 -25.29 12.60 1.70
C TRP A 168 -26.58 11.95 1.15
N TYR A 169 -26.45 10.95 0.27
CA TYR A 169 -27.49 10.28 -0.55
C TYR A 169 -28.08 11.10 -1.71
N GLN A 170 -27.59 12.33 -1.86
CA GLN A 170 -28.03 13.38 -2.79
C GLN A 170 -29.57 13.58 -2.90
N ALA A 171 -30.31 13.11 -1.88
CA ALA A 171 -31.59 13.62 -1.41
C ALA A 171 -31.45 13.82 0.12
N TYR A 172 -31.50 15.07 0.58
CA TYR A 172 -31.62 15.45 1.99
C TYR A 172 -32.87 14.81 2.65
N PRO A 173 -32.86 14.45 3.95
CA PRO A 173 -34.09 14.16 4.69
C PRO A 173 -35.08 15.33 4.58
N GLY A 174 -36.18 15.12 3.86
CA GLY A 174 -37.17 16.14 3.51
C GLY A 174 -37.13 16.63 2.04
N THR A 175 -36.21 16.12 1.22
CA THR A 175 -36.09 16.44 -0.22
C THR A 175 -36.34 15.24 -1.14
N VAL A 176 -36.50 14.03 -0.59
CA VAL A 176 -37.21 12.97 -1.31
C VAL A 176 -38.64 13.44 -1.46
N THR A 177 -39.01 13.80 -2.68
CA THR A 177 -40.35 14.27 -3.01
C THR A 177 -41.16 13.15 -3.66
N GLY A 178 -42.39 12.97 -3.19
CA GLY A 178 -43.33 12.08 -3.85
C GLY A 178 -43.82 12.68 -5.17
N ARG A 179 -43.27 12.24 -6.29
CA ARG A 179 -43.61 12.76 -7.64
C ARG A 179 -44.68 11.94 -8.37
N HIS A 180 -45.04 10.77 -7.82
CA HIS A 180 -45.92 9.79 -8.46
C HIS A 180 -47.03 9.39 -7.48
N ASP A 181 -48.12 10.18 -7.43
CA ASP A 181 -49.20 10.03 -6.42
C ASP A 181 -48.69 10.11 -4.96
N GLY A 182 -47.72 10.99 -4.73
CA GLY A 182 -47.07 11.14 -3.42
C GLY A 182 -46.06 10.04 -3.08
N LYS A 183 -45.75 9.12 -4.00
CA LYS A 183 -44.68 8.11 -3.87
C LYS A 183 -43.38 8.53 -4.56
N ALA A 184 -42.26 8.06 -4.02
CA ALA A 184 -40.91 8.19 -4.59
C ALA A 184 -40.48 6.85 -5.19
N LEU A 185 -39.90 6.87 -6.39
CA LEU A 185 -39.28 5.70 -7.00
C LEU A 185 -37.88 5.48 -6.44
N VAL A 186 -37.59 4.21 -6.16
CA VAL A 186 -36.30 3.72 -5.69
C VAL A 186 -35.82 2.62 -6.63
N LEU A 187 -34.60 2.76 -7.14
CA LEU A 187 -33.89 1.75 -7.92
C LEU A 187 -32.91 1.02 -7.00
N PHE A 188 -32.90 -0.31 -7.07
CA PHE A 188 -32.01 -1.16 -6.30
C PHE A 188 -30.84 -1.69 -7.13
N CYS A 189 -29.83 -2.25 -6.48
CA CYS A 189 -28.60 -2.73 -7.12
C CYS A 189 -28.79 -3.98 -8.01
N ASP A 190 -29.89 -4.72 -7.89
CA ASP A 190 -30.27 -5.79 -8.82
C ASP A 190 -31.13 -5.29 -10.01
N GLY A 191 -31.47 -3.99 -10.02
CA GLY A 191 -32.20 -3.32 -11.10
C GLY A 191 -33.72 -3.24 -10.92
N HIS A 192 -34.31 -3.81 -9.85
CA HIS A 192 -35.75 -3.64 -9.63
C HIS A 192 -36.07 -2.22 -9.12
N ILE A 193 -37.31 -1.77 -9.37
CA ILE A 193 -37.76 -0.41 -9.03
C ILE A 193 -39.05 -0.47 -8.20
N GLU A 194 -39.01 0.07 -6.99
CA GLU A 194 -40.16 0.16 -6.09
C GLU A 194 -40.68 1.59 -5.94
N ALA A 195 -41.98 1.73 -5.70
CA ALA A 195 -42.60 3.00 -5.31
C ALA A 195 -42.83 2.99 -3.80
N VAL A 196 -42.15 3.87 -3.07
CA VAL A 196 -42.19 3.92 -1.60
C VAL A 196 -42.73 5.25 -1.10
N ASP A 197 -43.20 5.25 0.14
CA ASP A 197 -43.59 6.48 0.82
C ASP A 197 -42.34 7.31 1.16
N PRO A 198 -42.19 8.55 0.67
CA PRO A 198 -41.05 9.41 0.96
C PRO A 198 -40.84 9.66 2.47
N ALA A 199 -41.89 9.60 3.28
CA ALA A 199 -41.76 9.76 4.74
C ALA A 199 -40.95 8.61 5.37
N LYS A 200 -40.98 7.41 4.77
CA LYS A 200 -40.12 6.30 5.20
C LYS A 200 -38.66 6.58 4.87
N LEU A 201 -38.40 7.31 3.78
CA LEU A 201 -37.06 7.74 3.32
C LEU A 201 -36.47 8.88 4.16
N ASN A 202 -37.31 9.77 4.67
CA ASN A 202 -36.93 11.02 5.35
C ASN A 202 -36.81 10.88 6.89
N VAL A 203 -36.04 9.90 7.37
CA VAL A 203 -35.94 9.54 8.81
C VAL A 203 -34.61 9.97 9.47
N GLY A 204 -34.47 11.26 9.79
CA GLY A 204 -33.47 11.76 10.78
C GLY A 204 -31.97 11.59 10.44
N PRO A 205 -31.06 12.02 11.35
CA PRO A 205 -29.61 12.01 11.15
C PRO A 205 -28.95 10.60 11.21
N PRO A 206 -27.78 10.41 10.56
CA PRO A 206 -27.20 9.11 10.18
C PRO A 206 -26.53 8.28 11.29
N ASP A 207 -26.63 8.69 12.56
CA ASP A 207 -26.05 8.00 13.72
C ASP A 207 -26.97 6.87 14.23
N THR A 208 -28.28 6.98 14.01
CA THR A 208 -29.22 6.06 14.64
C THR A 208 -29.28 4.72 13.91
N THR A 209 -29.21 3.64 14.68
CA THR A 209 -29.53 2.25 14.29
C THR A 209 -30.93 2.05 13.69
N ALA A 210 -31.70 3.12 13.52
CA ALA A 210 -33.05 3.18 12.98
C ALA A 210 -33.12 3.58 11.50
N ALA A 211 -31.98 3.77 10.80
CA ALA A 211 -31.98 4.10 9.38
C ALA A 211 -32.37 2.86 8.54
N PRO A 212 -33.52 2.85 7.82
CA PRO A 212 -34.06 1.70 7.08
C PRO A 212 -33.15 1.18 5.95
N TRP A 213 -32.10 1.93 5.60
CA TRP A 213 -31.29 1.79 4.38
C TRP A 213 -30.16 0.77 4.47
N ARG A 214 -30.09 -0.02 5.55
CA ARG A 214 -29.09 -1.07 5.71
C ARG A 214 -29.64 -2.49 5.89
N ALA A 215 -30.92 -2.70 6.23
CA ALA A 215 -31.44 -4.08 6.43
C ALA A 215 -32.97 -4.29 6.69
N ASP A 216 -33.81 -3.28 6.97
CA ASP A 216 -34.98 -3.51 7.86
C ASP A 216 -36.41 -3.58 7.25
N LEU A 217 -36.61 -3.53 5.93
CA LEU A 217 -37.97 -3.56 5.36
C LEU A 217 -38.77 -4.89 5.52
N SER A 218 -38.35 -5.83 6.36
CA SER A 218 -38.96 -7.16 6.51
C SER A 218 -39.82 -7.41 7.76
N THR A 219 -40.02 -6.45 8.69
CA THR A 219 -40.89 -6.70 9.85
C THR A 219 -42.39 -6.57 9.54
N ARG A 220 -42.97 -7.65 8.99
CA ARG A 220 -44.36 -8.04 9.25
C ARG A 220 -44.47 -9.56 9.46
N ARG A 221 -44.37 -10.00 10.72
CA ARG A 221 -45.44 -10.68 11.47
C ARG A 221 -44.92 -11.18 12.83
N ASP A 222 -45.40 -10.51 13.86
CA ASP A 222 -45.83 -11.03 15.16
C ASP A 222 -45.40 -12.46 15.54
N SER A 223 -44.43 -12.57 16.46
CA SER A 223 -44.55 -13.41 17.66
C SER A 223 -43.39 -13.13 18.62
N ALA A 224 -43.67 -13.23 19.92
CA ALA A 224 -42.81 -12.87 21.04
C ALA A 224 -41.40 -13.48 21.00
N PRO A 225 -40.39 -12.82 21.61
CA PRO A 225 -38.98 -13.20 21.45
C PRO A 225 -38.66 -14.50 22.19
N PRO A 226 -38.05 -15.51 21.54
CA PRO A 226 -37.27 -16.50 22.26
C PRO A 226 -35.88 -15.93 22.55
N ALA A 227 -35.26 -16.45 23.61
CA ALA A 227 -33.97 -16.01 24.13
C ALA A 227 -32.90 -15.85 23.03
N VAL A 228 -32.20 -14.71 23.06
CA VAL A 228 -31.11 -14.37 22.15
C VAL A 228 -29.99 -15.41 22.29
N GLN A 229 -29.81 -16.26 21.28
CA GLN A 229 -28.53 -16.89 21.01
C GLN A 229 -27.62 -15.87 20.30
N PRO A 230 -26.32 -15.78 20.66
CA PRO A 230 -25.37 -14.94 19.94
C PRO A 230 -25.25 -15.38 18.47
N PRO A 231 -24.93 -14.45 17.55
CA PRO A 231 -24.83 -14.78 16.12
C PRO A 231 -23.73 -15.83 15.88
N PRO A 232 -23.88 -16.69 14.86
CA PRO A 232 -22.86 -17.67 14.52
C PRO A 232 -21.53 -16.98 14.18
N VAL A 233 -20.43 -17.60 14.58
CA VAL A 233 -19.06 -17.20 14.22
C VAL A 233 -18.99 -17.10 12.68
N ASP A 234 -18.57 -15.93 12.17
CA ASP A 234 -18.26 -15.77 10.75
C ASP A 234 -17.12 -16.74 10.40
N GLU A 235 -17.39 -17.74 9.56
CA GLU A 235 -16.42 -18.80 9.20
C GLU A 235 -15.16 -18.25 8.48
N ALA A 236 -15.15 -16.97 8.12
CA ALA A 236 -14.02 -16.30 7.47
C ALA A 236 -13.01 -15.66 8.45
N LEU A 237 -13.29 -15.59 9.76
CA LEU A 237 -12.38 -14.99 10.74
C LEU A 237 -11.67 -16.06 11.59
N PRO A 238 -10.46 -15.77 12.12
CA PRO A 238 -9.81 -16.69 13.04
C PRO A 238 -10.68 -16.95 14.28
N ALA A 239 -10.62 -18.16 14.81
CA ALA A 239 -11.40 -18.53 15.99
C ALA A 239 -10.61 -19.47 16.90
N VAL A 240 -10.81 -19.35 18.20
CA VAL A 240 -10.28 -20.26 19.23
C VAL A 240 -11.36 -20.59 20.25
N THR A 241 -11.31 -21.79 20.83
CA THR A 241 -12.09 -22.13 22.02
C THR A 241 -11.20 -22.06 23.24
N ALA A 242 -11.61 -21.34 24.28
CA ALA A 242 -10.95 -21.29 25.59
C ALA A 242 -11.77 -22.06 26.62
N VAL A 243 -11.12 -22.94 27.38
CA VAL A 243 -11.76 -23.60 28.52
C VAL A 243 -11.78 -22.62 29.69
N LEU A 244 -12.92 -22.50 30.38
CA LEU A 244 -13.03 -21.74 31.61
C LEU A 244 -12.18 -22.44 32.68
N SER A 245 -11.07 -21.81 33.04
CA SER A 245 -10.06 -22.40 33.90
C SER A 245 -10.52 -22.40 35.35
N ALA A 246 -10.26 -23.51 36.05
CA ALA A 246 -10.48 -23.61 37.48
C ALA A 246 -9.37 -22.88 38.28
N ALA A 247 -8.18 -22.74 37.70
CA ALA A 247 -7.05 -22.05 38.30
C ALA A 247 -6.91 -20.64 37.71
N THR A 248 -6.47 -19.69 38.54
CA THR A 248 -6.10 -18.35 38.08
C THR A 248 -4.57 -18.31 37.94
N PRO A 249 -4.01 -18.09 36.73
CA PRO A 249 -2.57 -17.98 36.54
C PRO A 249 -1.96 -16.81 37.33
N ARG A 250 -0.70 -16.94 37.73
CA ARG A 250 0.01 -15.87 38.45
C ARG A 250 0.70 -14.90 37.49
N ILE A 251 0.27 -13.64 37.62
CA ILE A 251 0.80 -12.37 37.12
C ILE A 251 2.30 -12.01 37.23
N ASP A 252 3.30 -12.91 37.11
CA ASP A 252 4.67 -12.61 37.58
C ASP A 252 5.83 -12.75 36.58
N GLY A 253 5.52 -13.10 35.33
CA GLY A 253 6.50 -13.23 34.24
C GLY A 253 7.24 -14.57 34.27
N ARG A 254 6.80 -15.53 35.09
CA ARG A 254 7.34 -16.88 35.22
C ARG A 254 6.22 -17.91 35.09
N VAL A 255 6.32 -18.78 34.10
CA VAL A 255 5.30 -19.81 33.84
C VAL A 255 5.58 -21.03 34.72
N GLU A 256 4.93 -21.17 35.87
CA GLU A 256 5.14 -22.34 36.73
C GLU A 256 4.25 -23.53 36.33
N ALA A 257 4.60 -24.73 36.81
CA ALA A 257 3.88 -25.95 36.46
C ALA A 257 2.42 -25.90 36.97
N GLY A 258 1.46 -26.20 36.08
CA GLY A 258 0.05 -26.28 36.40
C GLY A 258 -0.73 -24.96 36.28
N GLU A 259 -0.08 -23.80 36.22
CA GLU A 259 -0.78 -22.50 36.19
C GLU A 259 -1.51 -22.25 34.88
N TRP A 260 -0.95 -22.72 33.76
CA TRP A 260 -1.48 -22.53 32.41
C TRP A 260 -2.04 -23.84 31.82
N ASP A 261 -2.36 -24.82 32.66
CA ASP A 261 -2.65 -26.18 32.18
C ASP A 261 -3.94 -26.31 31.36
N ASP A 262 -4.92 -25.44 31.65
CA ASP A 262 -6.20 -25.36 30.93
C ASP A 262 -6.23 -24.25 29.87
N ALA A 263 -5.12 -23.55 29.67
CA ALA A 263 -5.03 -22.49 28.69
C ALA A 263 -4.98 -23.05 27.26
N THR A 264 -5.72 -22.40 26.36
CA THR A 264 -5.64 -22.71 24.94
C THR A 264 -4.41 -22.02 24.36
N LEU A 265 -3.42 -22.82 23.95
CA LEU A 265 -2.18 -22.36 23.31
C LEU A 265 -2.32 -22.49 21.78
N PHE A 266 -1.99 -21.43 21.05
CA PHE A 266 -2.12 -21.39 19.60
C PHE A 266 -1.05 -20.51 18.93
N CYS A 267 -0.92 -20.73 17.62
CA CYS A 267 -0.02 -20.02 16.71
C CYS A 267 -0.81 -19.48 15.50
N GLY A 268 -0.12 -19.10 14.41
CA GLY A 268 -0.75 -18.60 13.18
C GLY A 268 -0.92 -17.08 13.13
N PHE A 269 0.02 -16.36 13.74
CA PHE A 269 0.17 -14.92 13.57
C PHE A 269 0.61 -14.57 12.15
N ARG A 270 0.37 -13.34 11.72
CA ARG A 270 0.67 -12.86 10.37
C ARG A 270 1.34 -11.49 10.41
N GLN A 271 2.12 -11.18 9.39
CA GLN A 271 2.70 -9.86 9.18
C GLN A 271 1.58 -8.82 8.98
N TYR A 272 1.67 -7.73 9.75
CA TYR A 272 0.70 -6.65 9.71
C TYR A 272 0.51 -6.05 8.29
N ASP A 273 1.58 -6.00 7.50
CA ASP A 273 1.63 -5.28 6.23
C ASP A 273 1.13 -6.09 5.01
N GLY A 274 0.89 -7.39 5.17
CA GLY A 274 0.78 -8.28 4.00
C GLY A 274 -0.12 -9.52 4.11
N ASN A 275 -0.77 -9.77 5.25
CA ASN A 275 -1.54 -11.01 5.51
C ASN A 275 -0.72 -12.31 5.30
N VAL A 276 0.61 -12.22 5.37
CA VAL A 276 1.51 -13.36 5.23
C VAL A 276 1.69 -13.98 6.61
N LEU A 277 1.36 -15.26 6.77
CA LEU A 277 1.59 -16.02 7.99
C LEU A 277 3.07 -15.94 8.36
N ALA A 278 3.32 -15.60 9.62
CA ALA A 278 4.62 -15.74 10.24
C ALA A 278 4.90 -17.23 10.50
N GLU A 279 6.17 -17.57 10.66
CA GLU A 279 6.52 -18.93 11.04
C GLU A 279 6.07 -19.18 12.48
N SER A 280 5.71 -20.42 12.81
CA SER A 280 5.03 -20.69 14.09
C SER A 280 5.89 -20.41 15.33
N ASP A 281 7.21 -20.49 15.17
CA ASP A 281 8.19 -20.15 16.20
C ASP A 281 8.42 -18.63 16.33
N ASP A 282 7.84 -17.79 15.46
CA ASP A 282 7.93 -16.33 15.60
C ASP A 282 7.05 -15.79 16.74
N MET A 283 5.93 -16.45 17.05
CA MET A 283 5.01 -16.07 18.13
C MET A 283 3.97 -17.17 18.43
N LEU A 284 3.85 -17.52 19.71
CA LEU A 284 2.73 -18.28 20.27
C LEU A 284 1.97 -17.43 21.29
N ALA A 285 0.69 -17.74 21.49
CA ALA A 285 -0.10 -17.17 22.58
C ALA A 285 -0.92 -18.23 23.29
N ALA A 286 -1.02 -18.12 24.62
CA ALA A 286 -1.95 -18.91 25.43
C ALA A 286 -3.03 -18.00 26.03
N LEU A 287 -4.29 -18.40 25.92
CA LEU A 287 -5.44 -17.69 26.46
C LEU A 287 -6.07 -18.52 27.59
N SER A 288 -6.27 -17.90 28.75
CA SER A 288 -6.94 -18.49 29.90
C SER A 288 -7.97 -17.51 30.48
N CYS A 289 -9.09 -18.03 30.98
CA CYS A 289 -10.09 -17.22 31.67
C CYS A 289 -10.65 -17.99 32.87
N SER A 290 -10.38 -17.50 34.08
CA SER A 290 -10.98 -18.00 35.31
C SER A 290 -12.24 -17.21 35.68
N SER A 291 -12.85 -17.49 36.84
CA SER A 291 -13.96 -16.69 37.36
C SER A 291 -13.57 -15.25 37.73
N GLU A 292 -12.28 -14.91 37.75
CA GLU A 292 -11.79 -13.60 38.19
C GLU A 292 -10.94 -12.88 37.14
N LEU A 293 -10.19 -13.62 36.32
CA LEU A 293 -9.11 -13.08 35.50
C LEU A 293 -9.18 -13.57 34.05
N LEU A 294 -9.08 -12.65 33.10
CA LEU A 294 -8.76 -12.93 31.71
C LEU A 294 -7.24 -12.78 31.53
N SER A 295 -6.58 -13.83 31.06
CA SER A 295 -5.11 -13.90 31.02
C SER A 295 -4.61 -14.28 29.63
N VAL A 296 -3.55 -13.61 29.17
CA VAL A 296 -2.84 -13.91 27.93
C VAL A 296 -1.36 -14.07 28.21
N LEU A 297 -0.77 -15.18 27.77
CA LEU A 297 0.67 -15.40 27.77
C LEU A 297 1.17 -15.31 26.33
N PHE A 298 2.09 -14.39 26.06
CA PHE A 298 2.83 -14.28 24.81
C PHE A 298 4.18 -14.99 24.94
N ILE A 299 4.53 -15.80 23.94
CA ILE A 299 5.80 -16.54 23.90
C ILE A 299 6.47 -16.25 22.56
N MET A 300 7.64 -15.61 22.59
CA MET A 300 8.31 -15.10 21.39
C MET A 300 9.81 -15.38 21.44
N PRO A 301 10.50 -15.47 20.30
CA PRO A 301 11.96 -15.46 20.27
C PRO A 301 12.50 -14.17 20.87
N ALA A 302 13.51 -14.27 21.73
CA ALA A 302 14.13 -13.10 22.32
C ALA A 302 14.99 -12.28 21.33
N GLY A 303 15.33 -12.86 20.17
CA GLY A 303 16.12 -12.22 19.12
C GLY A 303 17.59 -11.96 19.48
N LYS A 304 18.36 -11.44 18.53
CA LYS A 304 19.74 -10.98 18.74
C LYS A 304 19.74 -9.52 19.21
N GLY A 305 20.49 -9.22 20.27
CA GLY A 305 20.53 -7.87 20.87
C GLY A 305 19.59 -7.72 22.06
N ASP A 306 19.46 -6.52 22.62
CA ASP A 306 18.52 -6.24 23.72
C ASP A 306 17.16 -5.85 23.19
N LEU A 307 16.10 -6.20 23.93
CA LEU A 307 14.74 -5.76 23.63
C LEU A 307 14.64 -4.24 23.84
N MET A 308 14.10 -3.55 22.86
CA MET A 308 13.87 -2.12 22.92
C MET A 308 12.77 -1.82 23.95
N ALA A 309 13.06 -0.89 24.87
CA ALA A 309 12.15 -0.46 25.92
C ALA A 309 12.44 0.99 26.36
N LYS A 310 12.20 1.94 25.45
CA LYS A 310 12.45 3.39 25.64
C LYS A 310 11.31 4.10 26.33
N ALA A 311 10.08 3.62 26.22
CA ALA A 311 8.96 4.17 26.98
C ALA A 311 9.11 3.79 28.46
N GLU A 312 9.08 4.79 29.33
CA GLU A 312 9.24 4.63 30.78
C GLU A 312 7.98 4.98 31.59
N GLU A 313 7.03 5.67 30.94
CA GLU A 313 5.80 6.18 31.56
C GLU A 313 4.58 5.42 31.04
N HIS A 314 3.60 5.19 31.93
CA HIS A 314 2.28 4.69 31.55
C HIS A 314 1.64 5.63 30.52
N ASP A 315 0.94 5.06 29.54
CA ASP A 315 0.35 5.75 28.38
C ASP A 315 1.35 6.49 27.47
N GLY A 316 2.65 6.20 27.62
CA GLY A 316 3.70 6.63 26.71
C GLY A 316 3.59 5.99 25.32
N ARG A 317 4.60 6.23 24.47
CA ARG A 317 4.68 5.63 23.12
C ARG A 317 5.15 4.17 23.17
N VAL A 318 4.45 3.32 23.92
CA VAL A 318 4.79 1.92 24.19
C VAL A 318 4.90 1.11 22.88
N TRP A 319 4.07 1.41 21.87
CA TRP A 319 4.10 0.78 20.53
C TRP A 319 5.37 1.07 19.70
N ARG A 320 6.27 1.92 20.19
CA ARG A 320 7.59 2.16 19.55
C ARG A 320 8.68 1.26 20.11
N ASP A 321 8.37 0.44 21.11
CA ASP A 321 9.27 -0.51 21.75
C ASP A 321 9.01 -1.94 21.25
N ASP A 322 9.79 -2.91 21.73
CA ASP A 322 9.37 -4.31 21.66
C ASP A 322 8.22 -4.50 22.66
N ALA A 323 7.00 -4.60 22.15
CA ALA A 323 5.76 -4.62 22.93
C ALA A 323 4.78 -5.67 22.43
N VAL A 324 3.83 -6.04 23.30
CA VAL A 324 2.69 -6.88 22.97
C VAL A 324 1.39 -6.13 23.21
N GLU A 325 0.38 -6.41 22.41
CA GLU A 325 -0.94 -5.81 22.52
C GLU A 325 -2.03 -6.88 22.63
N PHE A 326 -3.03 -6.60 23.46
CA PHE A 326 -4.26 -7.37 23.53
C PHE A 326 -5.46 -6.43 23.36
N LEU A 327 -6.23 -6.66 22.31
CA LEU A 327 -7.48 -5.98 22.04
C LEU A 327 -8.62 -6.97 22.24
N VAL A 328 -9.65 -6.59 23.00
CA VAL A 328 -10.77 -7.47 23.31
C VAL A 328 -12.09 -6.70 23.33
N GLU A 329 -13.11 -7.25 22.68
CA GLU A 329 -14.51 -6.82 22.71
C GLU A 329 -15.32 -7.88 23.47
N CYS A 330 -15.77 -7.51 24.68
CA CYS A 330 -16.43 -8.44 25.61
C CYS A 330 -17.93 -8.57 25.32
N GLY A 331 -18.28 -9.16 24.17
CA GLY A 331 -19.66 -9.49 23.78
C GLY A 331 -20.53 -8.29 23.40
N ARG A 332 -20.09 -7.05 23.66
CA ARG A 332 -20.72 -5.81 23.23
C ARG A 332 -19.68 -4.83 22.70
N ALA A 333 -20.04 -4.09 21.65
CA ALA A 333 -19.15 -3.13 20.99
C ALA A 333 -18.71 -1.95 21.88
N ASP A 334 -19.46 -1.62 22.94
CA ASP A 334 -19.13 -0.59 23.94
C ASP A 334 -18.20 -1.09 25.07
N LEU A 335 -17.91 -2.39 25.09
CA LEU A 335 -17.00 -3.05 26.02
C LEU A 335 -15.75 -3.52 25.27
N ARG A 336 -15.11 -2.57 24.56
CA ARG A 336 -13.87 -2.80 23.86
C ARG A 336 -12.69 -2.20 24.60
N TYR A 337 -11.65 -2.99 24.80
CA TYR A 337 -10.46 -2.63 25.53
C TYR A 337 -9.22 -2.93 24.69
N HIS A 338 -8.20 -2.10 24.85
CA HIS A 338 -6.90 -2.25 24.24
C HIS A 338 -5.87 -2.05 25.35
N VAL A 339 -5.11 -3.09 25.65
CA VAL A 339 -4.01 -3.03 26.62
C VAL A 339 -2.72 -3.43 25.93
N MET A 340 -1.62 -2.78 26.29
CA MET A 340 -0.32 -2.99 25.68
C MET A 340 0.78 -2.88 26.72
N ALA A 341 1.78 -3.76 26.65
CA ALA A 341 2.95 -3.70 27.50
C ALA A 341 4.24 -3.85 26.70
N ASN A 342 5.23 -2.98 26.91
CA ASN A 342 6.57 -3.19 26.37
C ASN A 342 7.32 -4.26 27.18
N SER A 343 8.52 -4.65 26.72
CA SER A 343 9.37 -5.66 27.36
C SER A 343 9.79 -5.36 28.81
N ARG A 344 9.63 -4.12 29.30
CA ARG A 344 9.82 -3.74 30.72
C ARG A 344 8.54 -3.78 31.56
N GLY A 345 7.39 -4.09 30.93
CA GLY A 345 6.07 -4.05 31.57
C GLY A 345 5.49 -2.63 31.66
N VAL A 346 6.03 -1.65 30.94
CA VAL A 346 5.41 -0.31 30.84
C VAL A 346 4.15 -0.41 30.01
N ARG A 347 3.07 0.13 30.56
CA ARG A 347 1.69 -0.13 30.13
C ARG A 347 1.12 1.03 29.31
N PHE A 348 0.27 0.71 28.35
CA PHE A 348 -0.66 1.63 27.69
C PHE A 348 -2.04 0.99 27.70
N ASP A 349 -3.09 1.78 27.91
CA ASP A 349 -4.45 1.29 27.85
C ASP A 349 -5.48 2.27 27.27
N ALA A 350 -6.50 1.70 26.64
CA ALA A 350 -7.56 2.44 25.99
C ALA A 350 -8.88 1.68 26.07
N LYS A 351 -9.99 2.44 26.08
CA LYS A 351 -11.35 1.90 26.02
C LYS A 351 -12.09 2.50 24.83
N ASN A 352 -12.70 1.64 24.02
CA ASN A 352 -13.47 2.02 22.83
C ASN A 352 -12.69 2.94 21.86
N GLY A 353 -11.41 2.63 21.64
CA GLY A 353 -10.51 3.39 20.76
C GLY A 353 -10.08 4.76 21.31
N LYS A 354 -10.32 5.04 22.59
CA LYS A 354 -9.91 6.29 23.26
C LYS A 354 -8.88 5.98 24.36
N ALA A 355 -7.71 6.59 24.23
CA ALA A 355 -6.67 6.58 25.26
C ALA A 355 -7.13 7.34 26.53
N GLY A 356 -6.47 7.05 27.66
CA GLY A 356 -6.76 7.64 28.97
C GLY A 356 -7.77 6.85 29.81
N TRP A 357 -7.92 5.55 29.55
CA TRP A 357 -8.68 4.65 30.42
C TRP A 357 -7.72 3.89 31.34
N ASP A 358 -7.51 4.37 32.56
CA ASP A 358 -6.56 3.73 33.50
C ASP A 358 -7.16 2.49 34.19
N GLY A 359 -7.24 1.38 33.47
CA GLY A 359 -7.71 0.10 34.00
C GLY A 359 -6.76 -0.51 35.04
N THR A 360 -7.30 -1.25 36.01
CA THR A 360 -6.48 -2.10 36.89
C THR A 360 -6.19 -3.42 36.20
N TRP A 361 -4.96 -3.61 35.69
CA TRP A 361 -4.49 -4.84 35.06
C TRP A 361 -2.96 -4.99 35.20
N THR A 362 -2.44 -6.20 35.07
CA THR A 362 -1.03 -6.54 35.33
C THR A 362 -0.34 -7.01 34.06
N ALA A 363 0.93 -6.60 33.88
CA ALA A 363 1.84 -7.12 32.87
C ALA A 363 3.16 -7.52 33.53
N ALA A 364 3.68 -8.71 33.20
CA ALA A 364 4.97 -9.16 33.70
C ALA A 364 5.67 -10.04 32.65
N GLY A 365 6.96 -9.85 32.43
CA GLY A 365 7.69 -10.58 31.41
C GLY A 365 9.13 -10.86 31.79
N THR A 366 9.69 -11.93 31.23
CA THR A 366 11.06 -12.37 31.46
C THR A 366 11.73 -12.74 30.14
N ARG A 367 13.03 -12.49 30.06
CA ARG A 367 13.91 -12.98 28.99
C ARG A 367 14.81 -14.08 29.57
N ARG A 368 14.97 -15.21 28.86
CA ARG A 368 16.02 -16.23 29.05
C ARG A 368 15.96 -17.24 30.22
N ALA A 369 14.89 -17.37 31.00
CA ALA A 369 14.81 -18.49 31.97
C ALA A 369 13.66 -19.45 31.63
N PRO A 370 13.91 -20.63 31.03
CA PRO A 370 12.90 -21.67 30.92
C PRO A 370 12.54 -22.15 32.33
N THR A 371 11.35 -21.84 32.78
CA THR A 371 10.76 -22.51 33.93
C THR A 371 10.38 -23.94 33.53
N PRO A 372 10.35 -24.88 34.49
CA PRO A 372 9.81 -26.22 34.24
C PRO A 372 8.39 -26.18 33.66
N GLY A 373 7.57 -25.21 34.08
CA GLY A 373 6.23 -25.00 33.54
C GLY A 373 6.21 -24.60 32.07
N LEU A 374 7.08 -23.66 31.62
CA LEU A 374 7.17 -23.28 30.21
C LEU A 374 7.63 -24.44 29.33
N THR A 375 8.60 -25.22 29.81
CA THR A 375 9.12 -26.41 29.13
C THR A 375 8.00 -27.46 28.97
N ALA A 376 7.21 -27.68 30.02
CA ALA A 376 6.08 -28.61 29.99
C ALA A 376 4.94 -28.11 29.07
N LEU A 377 4.67 -26.80 29.05
CA LEU A 377 3.66 -26.19 28.19
C LEU A 377 4.02 -26.34 26.70
N LEU A 378 5.29 -26.19 26.35
CA LEU A 378 5.82 -26.30 24.98
C LEU A 378 6.16 -27.75 24.58
N GLY A 379 6.22 -28.69 25.52
CA GLY A 379 6.57 -30.09 25.26
C GLY A 379 8.02 -30.31 24.85
N GLY A 380 8.94 -29.39 25.19
CA GLY A 380 10.35 -29.41 24.77
C GLY A 380 11.17 -28.28 25.38
N PRO A 381 12.51 -28.26 25.16
CA PRO A 381 13.40 -27.23 25.69
C PRO A 381 13.00 -25.83 25.21
N ALA A 382 13.11 -24.83 26.09
CA ALA A 382 12.56 -23.49 25.92
C ALA A 382 13.65 -22.40 26.09
N ASP A 383 14.76 -22.55 25.37
CA ASP A 383 15.91 -21.65 25.46
C ASP A 383 15.73 -20.37 24.61
N ASP A 384 16.24 -19.23 25.11
CA ASP A 384 16.27 -17.92 24.44
C ASP A 384 14.92 -17.35 23.99
N LEU A 385 13.90 -17.51 24.85
CA LEU A 385 12.58 -16.92 24.70
C LEU A 385 12.41 -15.63 25.51
N TRP A 386 11.53 -14.77 25.01
CA TRP A 386 10.88 -13.69 25.73
C TRP A 386 9.43 -14.08 25.97
N VAL A 387 9.02 -14.08 27.24
CA VAL A 387 7.63 -14.26 27.65
C VAL A 387 7.06 -12.97 28.21
N MET A 388 5.78 -12.73 27.94
CA MET A 388 5.01 -11.64 28.54
C MET A 388 3.63 -12.15 28.93
N GLU A 389 3.29 -12.04 30.20
CA GLU A 389 1.98 -12.38 30.75
C GLU A 389 1.18 -11.10 30.98
N LEU A 390 -0.07 -11.08 30.51
CA LEU A 390 -1.05 -10.04 30.77
C LEU A 390 -2.22 -10.64 31.57
N GLY A 391 -2.65 -9.97 32.63
CA GLY A 391 -3.83 -10.35 33.41
C GLY A 391 -4.77 -9.17 33.62
N ILE A 392 -6.02 -9.33 33.18
CA ILE A 392 -7.07 -8.31 33.29
C ILE A 392 -8.21 -8.87 34.14
N PRO A 393 -8.45 -8.32 35.35
CA PRO A 393 -9.61 -8.68 36.15
C PRO A 393 -10.90 -8.43 35.37
N LEU A 394 -11.86 -9.37 35.44
CA LEU A 394 -13.14 -9.24 34.76
C LEU A 394 -13.94 -8.02 35.24
N ALA A 395 -13.79 -7.67 36.52
CA ALA A 395 -14.34 -6.45 37.11
C ALA A 395 -13.79 -5.17 36.45
N THR A 396 -12.50 -5.16 36.05
CA THR A 396 -11.89 -4.04 35.31
C THR A 396 -12.53 -3.87 33.92
N LEU A 397 -12.92 -4.99 33.29
CA LEU A 397 -13.63 -5.01 32.01
C LEU A 397 -15.13 -4.67 32.15
N GLY A 398 -15.64 -4.56 33.38
CA GLY A 398 -17.04 -4.28 33.66
C GLY A 398 -17.99 -5.39 33.18
N VAL A 399 -17.54 -6.65 33.24
CA VAL A 399 -18.30 -7.83 32.81
C VAL A 399 -18.37 -8.87 33.91
N GLU A 400 -19.46 -9.64 33.88
CA GLU A 400 -19.56 -10.89 34.63
C GLU A 400 -18.70 -11.98 33.98
N PRO A 401 -18.28 -13.01 34.75
CA PRO A 401 -17.55 -14.13 34.20
C PRO A 401 -18.28 -14.80 33.04
N PRO A 402 -17.58 -15.09 31.91
CA PRO A 402 -18.21 -15.73 30.77
C PRO A 402 -18.81 -17.08 31.15
N THR A 403 -20.04 -17.33 30.71
CA THR A 403 -20.71 -18.63 30.84
C THR A 403 -20.38 -19.55 29.68
N ASP A 404 -20.73 -20.83 29.78
CA ASP A 404 -20.55 -21.80 28.69
C ASP A 404 -21.22 -21.30 27.40
N GLY A 405 -20.47 -21.28 26.30
CA GLY A 405 -20.91 -20.77 25.00
C GLY A 405 -20.79 -19.26 24.80
N THR A 406 -20.29 -18.50 25.79
CA THR A 406 -20.06 -17.05 25.61
C THR A 406 -19.02 -16.82 24.51
N VAL A 407 -19.29 -15.88 23.61
CA VAL A 407 -18.38 -15.50 22.52
C VAL A 407 -17.93 -14.06 22.69
N TRP A 408 -16.61 -13.84 22.74
CA TRP A 408 -15.99 -12.52 22.64
C TRP A 408 -15.15 -12.42 21.37
N ARG A 409 -14.76 -11.20 21.01
CA ARG A 409 -13.85 -10.96 19.89
C ARG A 409 -12.54 -10.39 20.38
N PHE A 410 -11.43 -10.71 19.74
CA PHE A 410 -10.12 -10.22 20.14
C PHE A 410 -9.11 -10.12 19.01
N ASN A 411 -8.02 -9.41 19.29
CA ASN A 411 -6.80 -9.44 18.50
C ASN A 411 -5.58 -9.42 19.42
N LEU A 412 -4.50 -10.04 18.97
CA LEU A 412 -3.21 -10.10 19.66
C LEU A 412 -2.15 -9.57 18.72
N CYS A 413 -1.31 -8.65 19.19
CA CYS A 413 -0.28 -8.03 18.38
C CYS A 413 1.10 -8.07 19.05
N ARG A 414 2.14 -7.95 18.23
CA ARG A 414 3.53 -7.69 18.64
C ARG A 414 4.05 -6.51 17.83
N ASP A 415 4.66 -5.55 18.52
CA ASP A 415 5.42 -4.43 17.95
C ASP A 415 6.93 -4.66 18.07
N GLY A 416 7.72 -3.84 17.36
CA GLY A 416 9.17 -3.80 17.47
C GLY A 416 9.87 -4.45 16.28
N GLN A 417 10.78 -5.40 16.54
CA GLN A 417 11.59 -6.01 15.46
C GLN A 417 10.75 -6.72 14.37
N GLN A 418 9.58 -7.24 14.74
CA GLN A 418 8.61 -7.85 13.83
C GLN A 418 7.21 -7.42 14.23
N HIS A 419 6.46 -6.83 13.29
CA HIS A 419 5.08 -6.41 13.51
C HIS A 419 4.12 -7.54 13.12
N LEU A 420 3.56 -8.21 14.13
CA LEU A 420 2.71 -9.39 13.96
C LEU A 420 1.32 -9.18 14.55
N VAL A 421 0.31 -9.75 13.93
CA VAL A 421 -1.08 -9.73 14.39
C VAL A 421 -1.72 -11.12 14.28
N PHE A 422 -2.63 -11.48 15.19
CA PHE A 422 -3.36 -12.74 15.08
C PHE A 422 -4.54 -12.60 14.11
N ALA A 423 -5.37 -11.58 14.30
CA ALA A 423 -6.50 -11.27 13.45
C ALA A 423 -6.07 -10.41 12.24
N PRO A 424 -6.73 -10.52 11.07
CA PRO A 424 -6.35 -9.83 9.83
C PRO A 424 -6.68 -8.32 9.81
N THR A 425 -6.37 -7.62 10.89
CA THR A 425 -6.63 -6.18 11.08
C THR A 425 -5.60 -5.33 10.32
N PHE A 426 -5.71 -5.27 9.00
CA PHE A 426 -4.81 -4.46 8.15
C PHE A 426 -5.15 -2.96 8.24
N ASN A 427 -4.14 -2.10 8.32
CA ASN A 427 -4.21 -0.62 8.42
C ASN A 427 -4.65 -0.05 9.79
N SER A 428 -5.22 -0.86 10.68
CA SER A 428 -5.49 -0.48 12.08
C SER A 428 -5.51 -1.76 12.92
N HIS A 429 -4.78 -1.80 14.04
CA HIS A 429 -4.86 -2.93 14.99
C HIS A 429 -6.26 -3.04 15.63
N ASP A 430 -6.95 -1.90 15.80
CA ASP A 430 -8.30 -1.79 16.34
C ASP A 430 -9.35 -1.75 15.20
N ASP A 431 -9.59 -2.90 14.58
CA ASP A 431 -10.67 -3.12 13.58
C ASP A 431 -11.56 -4.30 14.03
N PRO A 432 -12.58 -4.05 14.88
CA PRO A 432 -13.38 -5.10 15.53
C PRO A 432 -14.09 -6.04 14.56
N ALA A 433 -14.38 -5.57 13.34
CA ALA A 433 -15.01 -6.39 12.30
C ALA A 433 -14.11 -7.53 11.83
N LYS A 434 -12.80 -7.46 12.10
CA LYS A 434 -11.81 -8.47 11.73
C LYS A 434 -11.21 -9.21 12.92
N PHE A 435 -11.66 -8.90 14.14
CA PHE A 435 -11.18 -9.57 15.33
C PHE A 435 -11.50 -11.07 15.28
N ALA A 436 -10.59 -11.88 15.81
CA ALA A 436 -10.78 -13.29 16.00
C ALA A 436 -11.90 -13.54 17.03
N ALA A 437 -12.61 -14.65 16.91
CA ALA A 437 -13.59 -15.07 17.93
C ALA A 437 -12.92 -15.95 19.00
N VAL A 438 -13.23 -15.72 20.27
CA VAL A 438 -13.01 -16.68 21.35
C VAL A 438 -14.35 -17.19 21.86
N THR A 439 -14.53 -18.50 21.88
CA THR A 439 -15.68 -19.15 22.52
C THR A 439 -15.25 -19.74 23.86
N PHE A 440 -15.88 -19.31 24.95
CA PHE A 440 -15.61 -19.84 26.29
C PHE A 440 -16.46 -21.06 26.56
N ARG A 441 -15.84 -22.15 27.01
CA ARG A 441 -16.52 -23.42 27.31
C ARG A 441 -16.17 -23.94 28.69
N ARG A 442 -17.14 -24.49 29.41
CA ARG A 442 -16.89 -25.22 30.67
C ARG A 442 -16.31 -26.61 30.40
N GLN A 443 -16.78 -27.26 29.35
CA GLN A 443 -16.34 -28.58 28.93
C GLN A 443 -15.99 -28.56 27.45
N ALA A 444 -14.70 -28.53 27.16
CA ALA A 444 -14.11 -28.76 25.85
C ALA A 444 -12.71 -29.33 26.06
N PRO A 445 -12.16 -30.07 25.08
CA PRO A 445 -10.74 -30.41 25.14
C PRO A 445 -9.90 -29.13 25.00
N VAL A 446 -8.82 -29.04 25.77
CA VAL A 446 -7.85 -27.95 25.70
C VAL A 446 -6.90 -28.22 24.55
N LEU A 447 -6.76 -27.26 23.64
CA LEU A 447 -5.84 -27.33 22.51
C LEU A 447 -4.52 -26.64 22.86
N ARG A 448 -3.40 -27.33 22.63
CA ARG A 448 -2.05 -26.77 22.63
C ARG A 448 -1.43 -26.92 21.24
N LEU A 449 -1.70 -25.97 20.36
CA LEU A 449 -1.19 -25.94 19.00
C LEU A 449 0.15 -25.20 18.97
N LEU A 450 1.23 -25.94 18.69
CA LEU A 450 2.61 -25.46 18.74
C LEU A 450 3.11 -24.98 17.37
N GLY A 451 2.57 -25.53 16.28
CA GLY A 451 2.97 -25.11 14.95
C GLY A 451 2.03 -25.54 13.84
N LEU A 452 2.05 -24.77 12.75
CA LEU A 452 1.43 -25.08 11.46
C LEU A 452 2.47 -25.62 10.44
N GLY A 453 3.73 -25.64 10.84
CA GLY A 453 4.88 -26.00 10.03
C GLY A 453 5.54 -24.79 9.40
N GLN A 454 6.09 -25.00 8.21
CA GLN A 454 6.84 -24.05 7.41
C GLN A 454 6.26 -23.96 5.99
N PRO A 455 5.00 -23.48 5.79
CA PRO A 455 4.36 -23.45 4.48
C PRO A 455 5.17 -22.65 3.44
N SER A 456 5.87 -21.59 3.87
CA SER A 456 6.78 -20.79 3.04
C SER A 456 7.91 -21.62 2.42
N PHE A 457 8.27 -22.73 3.06
CA PHE A 457 9.29 -23.68 2.62
C PHE A 457 8.70 -24.95 1.99
N GLY A 458 7.39 -24.97 1.76
CA GLY A 458 6.69 -26.14 1.25
C GLY A 458 6.53 -27.26 2.29
N LYS A 459 6.55 -26.96 3.59
CA LYS A 459 6.35 -27.97 4.64
C LYS A 459 5.14 -27.65 5.49
N VAL A 460 4.10 -28.46 5.38
CA VAL A 460 2.96 -28.41 6.31
C VAL A 460 3.26 -29.34 7.46
N ALA A 461 3.27 -28.83 8.68
CA ALA A 461 3.52 -29.63 9.88
C ALA A 461 2.71 -29.09 11.05
N ILE A 462 1.43 -29.44 11.08
CA ILE A 462 0.56 -29.13 12.20
C ILE A 462 0.98 -30.00 13.37
N GLN A 463 1.42 -29.39 14.46
CA GLN A 463 1.95 -30.08 15.63
C GLN A 463 1.37 -29.48 16.90
N GLY A 464 0.97 -30.34 17.83
CA GLY A 464 0.43 -29.92 19.12
C GLY A 464 0.00 -31.08 19.99
N GLN A 465 -0.78 -30.75 21.01
CA GLN A 465 -1.39 -31.69 21.95
C GLN A 465 -2.83 -31.29 22.21
N VAL A 466 -3.67 -32.27 22.49
CA VAL A 466 -5.04 -32.06 22.94
C VAL A 466 -5.24 -32.76 24.28
N LEU A 467 -5.79 -32.04 25.26
CA LEU A 467 -6.09 -32.57 26.59
C LEU A 467 -7.60 -32.64 26.77
N ASN A 468 -8.15 -33.83 26.99
CA ASN A 468 -9.58 -33.99 27.20
C ASN A 468 -9.92 -33.81 28.68
N ARG A 469 -10.47 -32.64 29.03
CA ARG A 469 -10.96 -32.34 30.39
C ARG A 469 -12.41 -32.77 30.61
N GLY A 470 -13.08 -33.30 29.59
CA GLY A 470 -14.44 -33.81 29.67
C GLY A 470 -14.53 -35.22 30.26
N ASP A 471 -15.75 -35.66 30.49
CA ASP A 471 -16.12 -36.98 31.01
C ASP A 471 -16.39 -38.02 29.91
N GLN A 472 -16.52 -37.59 28.65
CA GLN A 472 -16.71 -38.44 27.48
C GLN A 472 -15.45 -38.51 26.60
N PRO A 473 -15.20 -39.65 25.92
CA PRO A 473 -14.20 -39.71 24.85
C PRO A 473 -14.46 -38.62 23.80
N THR A 474 -13.40 -37.92 23.40
CA THR A 474 -13.49 -36.82 22.44
C THR A 474 -12.69 -37.13 21.19
N GLN A 475 -13.36 -37.15 20.04
CA GLN A 475 -12.71 -37.20 18.73
C GLN A 475 -12.28 -35.78 18.35
N VAL A 476 -11.02 -35.59 17.96
CA VAL A 476 -10.50 -34.33 17.41
C VAL A 476 -10.00 -34.57 16.01
N ARG A 477 -10.44 -33.71 15.08
CA ARG A 477 -10.09 -33.73 13.67
C ARG A 477 -9.31 -32.47 13.31
N ILE A 478 -8.18 -32.64 12.64
CA ILE A 478 -7.47 -31.59 11.92
C ILE A 478 -8.00 -31.57 10.49
N GLU A 479 -8.28 -30.38 9.96
CA GLU A 479 -8.68 -30.13 8.57
C GLU A 479 -7.76 -29.04 8.03
N ALA A 480 -6.82 -29.41 7.16
CA ALA A 480 -5.88 -28.48 6.52
C ALA A 480 -6.22 -28.38 5.03
N LEU A 481 -6.47 -27.17 4.54
CA LEU A 481 -6.72 -26.86 3.15
C LEU A 481 -5.66 -25.88 2.66
N LEU A 482 -4.95 -26.26 1.61
CA LEU A 482 -4.03 -25.39 0.89
C LEU A 482 -4.62 -25.04 -0.47
N GLU A 483 -4.50 -23.78 -0.86
CA GLU A 483 -5.10 -23.27 -2.09
C GLU A 483 -4.08 -22.44 -2.88
N ALA A 484 -4.11 -22.56 -4.20
CA ALA A 484 -3.45 -21.62 -5.11
C ALA A 484 -4.43 -20.50 -5.50
N PRO A 485 -3.93 -19.32 -5.95
CA PRO A 485 -4.79 -18.31 -6.55
C PRO A 485 -5.51 -18.90 -7.78
N PRO A 486 -6.75 -18.48 -8.06
CA PRO A 486 -7.43 -18.88 -9.29
C PRO A 486 -6.58 -18.53 -10.51
N VAL A 487 -6.33 -19.50 -11.39
CA VAL A 487 -5.54 -19.28 -12.60
C VAL A 487 -6.49 -19.12 -13.79
N GLU A 488 -6.32 -18.03 -14.55
CA GLU A 488 -6.96 -17.89 -15.86
C GLU A 488 -6.43 -18.99 -16.79
N MET A 489 -7.32 -19.81 -17.31
CA MET A 489 -6.95 -20.91 -18.19
C MET A 489 -6.86 -20.41 -19.63
N ASP A 490 -5.84 -20.85 -20.37
CA ASP A 490 -5.87 -20.74 -21.83
C ASP A 490 -6.90 -21.74 -22.41
N GLN A 491 -7.29 -21.55 -23.68
CA GLN A 491 -8.31 -22.39 -24.31
C GLN A 491 -7.93 -23.87 -24.31
N ALA A 492 -6.66 -24.18 -24.57
CA ALA A 492 -6.17 -25.56 -24.58
C ALA A 492 -6.31 -26.26 -23.22
N THR A 493 -6.04 -25.53 -22.13
CA THR A 493 -6.19 -26.03 -20.76
C THR A 493 -7.68 -26.17 -20.39
N ARG A 494 -8.55 -25.28 -20.87
CA ARG A 494 -10.02 -25.40 -20.68
C ARG A 494 -10.57 -26.63 -21.36
N ASP A 495 -10.17 -26.85 -22.61
CA ASP A 495 -10.60 -28.00 -23.40
C ASP A 495 -10.16 -29.32 -22.74
N LEU A 496 -8.93 -29.35 -22.21
CA LEU A 496 -8.40 -30.52 -21.49
C LEU A 496 -9.13 -30.76 -20.16
N ALA A 497 -9.42 -29.70 -19.41
CA ALA A 497 -10.12 -29.76 -18.13
C ALA A 497 -11.64 -29.89 -18.26
N LYS A 498 -12.20 -29.74 -19.48
CA LYS A 498 -13.64 -29.65 -19.74
C LYS A 498 -14.34 -28.54 -18.95
N ALA A 499 -13.63 -27.45 -18.70
CA ALA A 499 -14.12 -26.31 -17.94
C ALA A 499 -14.98 -25.38 -18.82
N LYS A 500 -16.00 -24.73 -18.26
CA LYS A 500 -16.79 -23.70 -18.96
C LYS A 500 -16.02 -22.38 -19.09
N ASP A 501 -16.46 -21.49 -19.99
CA ASP A 501 -15.79 -20.22 -20.30
C ASP A 501 -15.58 -19.29 -19.08
N ASP A 502 -16.37 -19.46 -18.01
CA ASP A 502 -16.29 -18.67 -16.77
C ASP A 502 -15.66 -19.42 -15.57
N GLU A 503 -15.22 -20.68 -15.76
CA GLU A 503 -14.63 -21.47 -14.68
C GLU A 503 -13.12 -21.21 -14.56
N THR A 504 -12.68 -20.81 -13.36
CA THR A 504 -11.25 -20.77 -13.01
C THR A 504 -10.81 -22.10 -12.45
N LEU A 505 -9.62 -22.57 -12.83
CA LEU A 505 -8.99 -23.71 -12.17
C LEU A 505 -8.61 -23.31 -10.73
N GLN A 506 -9.25 -23.92 -9.73
CA GLN A 506 -8.80 -23.86 -8.34
C GLN A 506 -7.97 -25.09 -8.02
N ILE A 507 -6.70 -24.86 -7.68
CA ILE A 507 -5.82 -25.92 -7.21
C ILE A 507 -5.89 -25.93 -5.70
N GLN A 508 -6.34 -27.06 -5.15
CA GLN A 508 -6.49 -27.23 -3.72
C GLN A 508 -5.98 -28.59 -3.27
N VAL A 509 -5.38 -28.62 -2.09
CA VAL A 509 -4.95 -29.84 -1.41
C VAL A 509 -5.58 -29.85 -0.03
N ALA A 510 -6.46 -30.82 0.21
CA ALA A 510 -7.10 -31.03 1.51
C ALA A 510 -6.46 -32.22 2.22
N ARG A 511 -6.19 -32.07 3.52
CA ARG A 511 -5.71 -33.14 4.41
C ARG A 511 -6.49 -33.14 5.70
N THR A 512 -6.67 -34.34 6.23
CA THR A 512 -7.33 -34.55 7.52
C THR A 512 -6.56 -35.55 8.36
N ALA A 513 -6.56 -35.34 9.67
CA ALA A 513 -6.08 -36.31 10.64
C ALA A 513 -7.05 -36.36 11.82
N ASP A 514 -7.29 -37.55 12.36
CA ASP A 514 -8.22 -37.77 13.48
C ASP A 514 -7.45 -38.36 14.68
N VAL A 515 -7.77 -37.91 15.89
CA VAL A 515 -7.29 -38.49 17.14
C VAL A 515 -8.46 -38.62 18.11
N THR A 516 -8.55 -39.74 18.84
CA THR A 516 -9.54 -39.92 19.90
C THR A 516 -8.84 -39.85 21.24
N VAL A 517 -9.34 -39.00 22.13
CA VAL A 517 -8.74 -38.75 23.45
C VAL A 517 -9.70 -39.20 24.54
N ALA A 518 -9.28 -40.16 25.37
CA ALA A 518 -10.05 -40.64 26.50
C ALA A 518 -10.27 -39.52 27.56
N PRO A 519 -11.34 -39.60 28.38
CA PRO A 519 -11.57 -38.66 29.48
C PRO A 519 -10.33 -38.52 30.38
N GLY A 520 -9.94 -37.29 30.70
CA GLY A 520 -8.77 -36.98 31.54
C GLY A 520 -7.41 -37.22 30.91
N ALA A 521 -7.35 -37.78 29.70
CA ALA A 521 -6.10 -38.08 29.00
C ALA A 521 -5.66 -36.92 28.08
N SER A 522 -4.40 -36.99 27.63
CA SER A 522 -3.88 -36.14 26.57
C SER A 522 -3.41 -36.99 25.40
N ALA A 523 -3.51 -36.48 24.18
CA ALA A 523 -2.96 -37.13 22.99
C ALA A 523 -2.21 -36.12 22.11
N PRO A 524 -1.13 -36.55 21.42
CA PRO A 524 -0.48 -35.71 20.40
C PRO A 524 -1.42 -35.46 19.23
N LEU A 525 -1.34 -34.26 18.67
CA LEU A 525 -2.05 -33.83 17.48
C LEU A 525 -1.00 -33.55 16.39
N ALA A 526 -1.02 -34.33 15.31
CA ALA A 526 -0.01 -34.22 14.26
C ALA A 526 -0.60 -34.43 12.86
N LEU A 527 -0.21 -33.58 11.91
CA LEU A 527 -0.40 -33.74 10.48
C LEU A 527 0.81 -33.14 9.77
N ALA A 528 1.52 -33.96 8.98
CA ALA A 528 2.71 -33.54 8.25
C ALA A 528 2.61 -33.89 6.76
N GLU A 529 2.99 -32.96 5.90
CA GLU A 529 3.05 -33.13 4.45
C GLU A 529 4.08 -32.18 3.82
N ASP A 530 4.89 -32.71 2.91
CA ASP A 530 5.74 -31.90 2.03
C ASP A 530 4.95 -31.49 0.78
N LEU A 531 4.86 -30.19 0.55
CA LEU A 531 4.24 -29.57 -0.61
C LEU A 531 5.22 -29.52 -1.77
N THR A 532 4.87 -30.15 -2.87
CA THR A 532 5.64 -30.09 -4.11
C THR A 532 5.17 -28.97 -5.04
N ASP A 533 3.92 -28.52 -4.92
CA ASP A 533 3.34 -27.48 -5.77
C ASP A 533 3.54 -26.08 -5.19
N LYS A 534 4.54 -25.36 -5.73
CA LYS A 534 4.88 -23.99 -5.36
C LYS A 534 3.82 -22.94 -5.74
N ARG A 535 2.71 -23.32 -6.38
CA ARG A 535 1.58 -22.42 -6.68
C ARG A 535 0.66 -22.22 -5.48
N LEU A 536 0.65 -23.18 -4.54
CA LEU A 536 -0.12 -23.08 -3.30
C LEU A 536 0.43 -21.93 -2.47
N ASN A 537 -0.42 -20.99 -2.07
CA ASN A 537 0.00 -19.78 -1.35
C ASN A 537 -1.02 -19.30 -0.31
N ARG A 538 -2.14 -20.02 -0.13
CA ARG A 538 -3.10 -19.79 0.94
C ARG A 538 -3.23 -21.05 1.76
N TYR A 539 -3.27 -20.86 3.07
CA TYR A 539 -3.33 -21.91 4.07
C TYR A 539 -4.57 -21.69 4.92
N ARG A 540 -5.41 -22.71 5.10
CA ARG A 540 -6.59 -22.69 5.97
C ARG A 540 -6.59 -23.93 6.85
N VAL A 541 -6.69 -23.75 8.17
CA VAL A 541 -6.73 -24.85 9.13
C VAL A 541 -7.94 -24.72 10.03
N ARG A 542 -8.62 -25.83 10.24
CA ARG A 542 -9.65 -26.01 11.27
C ARG A 542 -9.28 -27.21 12.12
N ILE A 543 -9.42 -27.08 13.43
CA ILE A 543 -9.32 -28.19 14.38
C ILE A 543 -10.66 -28.26 15.10
N VAL A 544 -11.34 -29.39 14.94
CA VAL A 544 -12.72 -29.59 15.38
C VAL A 544 -12.78 -30.76 16.34
N ALA A 545 -13.49 -30.61 17.45
CA ALA A 545 -13.71 -31.68 18.42
C ALA A 545 -15.17 -32.12 18.48
N ARG A 546 -15.40 -33.40 18.76
CA ARG A 546 -16.72 -33.99 19.02
C ARG A 546 -16.62 -34.92 20.23
N SER A 547 -17.36 -34.62 21.28
CA SER A 547 -17.42 -35.43 22.51
C SER A 547 -18.73 -36.21 22.53
N GLY A 548 -18.65 -37.55 22.47
CA GLY A 548 -19.84 -38.40 22.31
C GLY A 548 -20.74 -37.98 21.13
N ASP A 549 -22.04 -37.84 21.38
CA ASP A 549 -23.05 -37.44 20.38
C ASP A 549 -23.26 -35.91 20.29
N ALA A 550 -22.48 -35.11 21.01
CA ALA A 550 -22.62 -33.66 20.97
C ALA A 550 -22.26 -33.08 19.59
N PRO A 551 -22.81 -31.90 19.21
CA PRO A 551 -22.39 -31.20 18.00
C PRO A 551 -20.87 -30.96 17.99
N ALA A 552 -20.29 -31.02 16.79
CA ALA A 552 -18.86 -30.74 16.62
C ALA A 552 -18.57 -29.27 16.94
N GLN A 553 -17.51 -29.01 17.70
CA GLN A 553 -17.08 -27.68 18.14
C GLN A 553 -15.72 -27.32 17.54
N VAL A 554 -15.57 -26.07 17.09
CA VAL A 554 -14.29 -25.55 16.59
C VAL A 554 -13.37 -25.23 17.77
N LEU A 555 -12.23 -25.92 17.88
CA LEU A 555 -11.19 -25.58 18.85
C LEU A 555 -10.27 -24.47 18.33
N TYR A 556 -9.99 -24.50 17.03
CA TYR A 556 -9.15 -23.52 16.35
C TYR A 556 -9.57 -23.43 14.88
N ALA A 557 -9.64 -22.22 14.35
CA ALA A 557 -9.75 -21.96 12.93
C ALA A 557 -8.87 -20.76 12.58
N ASN A 558 -8.12 -20.87 11.49
CA ASN A 558 -7.31 -19.76 10.99
C ASN A 558 -7.03 -19.91 9.50
N ASP A 559 -6.78 -18.79 8.84
CA ASP A 559 -6.33 -18.74 7.46
C ASP A 559 -5.27 -17.65 7.27
N GLY A 560 -4.51 -17.77 6.18
CA GLY A 560 -3.56 -16.73 5.80
C GLY A 560 -2.82 -17.07 4.52
N LEU A 561 -2.11 -16.07 3.99
CA LEU A 561 -1.23 -16.26 2.84
C LEU A 561 0.14 -16.74 3.30
N PHE A 562 0.87 -17.42 2.45
CA PHE A 562 2.29 -17.68 2.62
C PHE A 562 3.00 -17.46 1.29
N ASN A 563 4.31 -17.20 1.34
CA ASN A 563 5.10 -17.04 0.13
C ASN A 563 5.87 -18.34 -0.14
N PRO A 564 5.45 -19.18 -1.09
CA PRO A 564 6.13 -20.43 -1.42
C PRO A 564 7.49 -20.11 -2.06
N GLY A 565 8.50 -19.95 -1.22
CA GLY A 565 9.83 -19.53 -1.63
C GLY A 565 10.88 -20.62 -1.56
N GLY A 566 10.69 -21.58 -0.66
CA GLY A 566 11.73 -22.54 -0.33
C GLY A 566 12.93 -21.89 0.40
N PRO A 567 13.88 -22.71 0.86
CA PRO A 567 15.04 -22.25 1.63
C PRO A 567 16.09 -21.54 0.78
N LEU A 568 15.99 -21.69 -0.54
CA LEU A 568 16.88 -21.13 -1.53
C LEU A 568 16.06 -20.70 -2.75
N LYS A 569 16.29 -19.48 -3.23
CA LYS A 569 15.84 -19.01 -4.54
C LYS A 569 17.05 -18.60 -5.38
N VAL A 570 16.92 -18.73 -6.69
CA VAL A 570 17.89 -18.18 -7.65
C VAL A 570 17.17 -17.15 -8.49
N VAL A 571 17.59 -15.90 -8.38
CA VAL A 571 17.15 -14.80 -9.24
C VAL A 571 18.22 -14.56 -10.30
N VAL A 572 17.79 -14.41 -11.54
CA VAL A 572 18.66 -14.22 -12.69
C VAL A 572 18.60 -12.76 -13.11
N GLU A 573 19.73 -12.07 -13.02
CA GLU A 573 19.91 -10.72 -13.51
C GLU A 573 20.82 -10.74 -14.74
N ASN A 574 20.22 -10.85 -15.91
CA ASN A 574 20.95 -10.95 -17.16
C ASN A 574 21.40 -9.56 -17.64
N LEU A 575 22.70 -9.39 -17.91
CA LEU A 575 23.31 -8.14 -18.37
C LEU A 575 23.95 -8.30 -19.77
N PRO A 576 23.14 -8.41 -20.85
CA PRO A 576 23.64 -8.66 -22.21
C PRO A 576 24.72 -7.68 -22.70
N SER A 577 24.61 -6.41 -22.35
CA SER A 577 25.60 -5.38 -22.73
C SER A 577 26.96 -5.58 -22.08
N ARG A 578 27.02 -6.28 -20.94
CA ARG A 578 28.28 -6.66 -20.25
C ARG A 578 28.68 -8.11 -20.49
N GLN A 579 27.88 -8.85 -21.27
CA GLN A 579 28.08 -10.26 -21.57
C GLN A 579 28.22 -11.15 -20.32
N CYS A 580 27.48 -10.83 -19.27
CA CYS A 580 27.46 -11.58 -18.02
C CYS A 580 26.04 -11.72 -17.47
N VAL A 581 25.86 -12.67 -16.56
CA VAL A 581 24.65 -12.83 -15.74
C VAL A 581 25.04 -12.84 -14.28
N ASP A 582 24.29 -12.11 -13.46
CA ASP A 582 24.37 -12.20 -12.01
C ASP A 582 23.31 -13.19 -11.51
N LEU A 583 23.76 -14.24 -10.86
CA LEU A 583 22.90 -15.23 -10.20
C LEU A 583 22.81 -14.87 -8.73
N VAL A 584 21.69 -14.26 -8.34
CA VAL A 584 21.43 -13.88 -6.96
C VAL A 584 20.80 -15.07 -6.23
N LEU A 585 21.56 -15.63 -5.30
CA LEU A 585 21.16 -16.72 -4.43
C LEU A 585 20.54 -16.11 -3.18
N ASP A 586 19.23 -16.26 -3.03
CA ASP A 586 18.47 -15.71 -1.90
C ASP A 586 18.13 -16.82 -0.90
N THR A 587 18.73 -16.71 0.28
CA THR A 587 18.48 -17.54 1.46
C THR A 587 17.95 -16.68 2.61
N GLY A 588 17.37 -15.51 2.31
CA GLY A 588 16.86 -14.56 3.27
C GLY A 588 15.76 -15.13 4.17
N ALA A 589 15.05 -16.15 3.69
CA ALA A 589 14.06 -16.87 4.48
C ALA A 589 14.67 -17.68 5.64
N LEU A 590 15.95 -18.09 5.55
CA LEU A 590 16.60 -18.88 6.60
C LEU A 590 16.96 -18.02 7.81
N LYS A 591 16.52 -18.44 9.00
CA LYS A 591 16.89 -17.79 10.27
C LYS A 591 18.36 -18.02 10.65
N ASN A 592 18.90 -19.20 10.33
CA ASN A 592 20.29 -19.57 10.56
C ASN A 592 20.95 -20.02 9.25
N ARG A 593 22.08 -19.38 8.89
CA ARG A 593 22.86 -19.68 7.69
C ARG A 593 24.30 -20.10 8.00
N ALA A 594 24.67 -20.19 9.28
CA ALA A 594 26.04 -20.48 9.68
C ALA A 594 26.48 -21.84 9.14
N GLY A 595 27.59 -21.85 8.40
CA GLY A 595 28.16 -23.07 7.81
C GLY A 595 27.42 -23.60 6.57
N LEU A 596 26.36 -22.93 6.11
CA LEU A 596 25.65 -23.33 4.89
C LEU A 596 26.38 -22.84 3.64
N ARG A 597 26.40 -23.67 2.60
CA ARG A 597 27.01 -23.36 1.30
C ARG A 597 26.07 -23.65 0.16
N THR A 598 26.18 -22.93 -0.95
CA THR A 598 25.37 -23.16 -2.15
C THR A 598 26.28 -23.51 -3.31
N ALA A 599 26.13 -24.71 -3.85
CA ALA A 599 26.73 -25.12 -5.11
C ALA A 599 25.88 -24.58 -6.25
N VAL A 600 26.50 -23.99 -7.27
CA VAL A 600 25.83 -23.50 -8.49
C VAL A 600 26.47 -24.17 -9.69
N VAL A 601 25.64 -24.69 -10.59
CA VAL A 601 26.03 -25.25 -11.88
C VAL A 601 25.21 -24.56 -12.96
N VAL A 602 25.89 -24.06 -13.98
CA VAL A 602 25.26 -23.52 -15.20
C VAL A 602 25.59 -24.46 -16.35
N SER A 603 24.58 -24.94 -17.06
CA SER A 603 24.73 -25.85 -18.21
C SER A 603 24.04 -25.30 -19.45
N ASP A 604 24.53 -25.71 -20.63
CA ASP A 604 23.83 -25.46 -21.90
C ASP A 604 22.68 -26.46 -22.12
N ASP A 605 21.83 -26.24 -23.12
CA ASP A 605 20.70 -27.13 -23.43
C ASP A 605 21.11 -28.59 -23.78
N ALA A 606 22.38 -28.84 -24.09
CA ALA A 606 22.91 -30.19 -24.30
C ALA A 606 23.38 -30.84 -22.97
N GLY A 607 23.16 -30.19 -21.83
CA GLY A 607 23.57 -30.64 -20.51
C GLY A 607 25.06 -30.45 -20.21
N ARG A 608 25.81 -29.74 -21.06
CA ARG A 608 27.24 -29.50 -20.80
C ARG A 608 27.40 -28.37 -19.80
N GLU A 609 28.13 -28.63 -18.72
CA GLU A 609 28.48 -27.62 -17.72
C GLU A 609 29.38 -26.53 -18.33
N ARG A 610 29.03 -25.28 -18.06
CA ARG A 610 29.72 -24.08 -18.53
C ARG A 610 30.30 -23.26 -17.41
N HIS A 611 29.71 -23.34 -16.23
CA HIS A 611 30.20 -22.69 -15.03
C HIS A 611 29.81 -23.49 -13.79
N THR A 612 30.70 -23.54 -12.82
CA THR A 612 30.42 -24.08 -11.49
C THR A 612 30.97 -23.14 -10.43
N ALA A 613 30.24 -22.98 -9.33
CA ALA A 613 30.66 -22.18 -8.19
C ALA A 613 30.18 -22.81 -6.89
N MET A 614 30.87 -22.47 -5.80
CA MET A 614 30.45 -22.78 -4.44
C MET A 614 30.60 -21.53 -3.60
N VAL A 615 29.54 -21.09 -2.95
CA VAL A 615 29.55 -19.87 -2.12
C VAL A 615 29.07 -20.15 -0.70
N SER A 616 29.62 -19.44 0.29
CA SER A 616 29.08 -19.43 1.65
C SER A 616 27.83 -18.55 1.70
N ASN A 617 26.81 -18.96 2.47
CA ASN A 617 25.58 -18.18 2.64
C ASN A 617 25.66 -17.28 3.88
N ASP A 618 26.79 -16.59 4.09
CA ASP A 618 26.99 -15.77 5.29
C ASP A 618 26.08 -14.52 5.30
N GLN A 619 25.59 -14.12 4.11
CA GLN A 619 24.62 -13.05 3.91
C GLN A 619 23.28 -13.63 3.40
N PRO A 620 22.15 -12.93 3.63
CA PRO A 620 20.84 -13.38 3.12
C PRO A 620 20.78 -13.47 1.59
N GLN A 621 21.60 -12.68 0.90
CA GLN A 621 21.74 -12.72 -0.55
C GLN A 621 23.22 -12.76 -0.93
N MET A 622 23.54 -13.64 -1.87
CA MET A 622 24.88 -13.78 -2.45
C MET A 622 24.78 -13.70 -3.97
N THR A 623 25.73 -13.06 -4.63
CA THR A 623 25.74 -12.97 -6.09
C THR A 623 26.89 -13.80 -6.65
N VAL A 624 26.58 -14.71 -7.57
CA VAL A 624 27.55 -15.39 -8.42
C VAL A 624 27.50 -14.74 -9.80
N ARG A 625 28.54 -14.00 -10.17
CA ARG A 625 28.67 -13.44 -11.52
C ARG A 625 29.24 -14.48 -12.47
N VAL A 626 28.57 -14.66 -13.60
CA VAL A 626 28.97 -15.60 -14.65
C VAL A 626 29.18 -14.83 -15.95
N ASP A 627 30.43 -14.72 -16.37
CA ASP A 627 30.78 -14.16 -17.67
C ASP A 627 30.53 -15.19 -18.78
N TYR A 628 29.57 -14.91 -19.65
CA TYR A 628 29.17 -15.82 -20.72
C TYR A 628 29.64 -15.36 -22.10
N GLY A 629 30.46 -14.30 -22.21
CA GLY A 629 30.84 -13.65 -23.48
C GLY A 629 31.47 -14.54 -24.54
N ALA A 630 32.10 -15.66 -24.15
CA ALA A 630 32.66 -16.65 -25.07
C ALA A 630 31.70 -17.82 -25.41
N TRP A 631 30.53 -17.91 -24.77
CA TRP A 631 29.62 -19.05 -24.93
C TRP A 631 28.74 -18.94 -26.20
N PRO A 632 28.18 -20.04 -26.73
CA PRO A 632 27.23 -19.95 -27.84
C PRO A 632 25.98 -19.12 -27.49
N ILE A 633 25.35 -18.51 -28.50
CA ILE A 633 23.98 -17.99 -28.34
C ILE A 633 23.06 -19.18 -28.04
N GLY A 634 22.17 -19.03 -27.06
CA GLY A 634 21.31 -20.12 -26.63
C GLY A 634 20.76 -19.94 -25.22
N ARG A 635 19.99 -20.93 -24.77
CA ARG A 635 19.48 -21.02 -23.41
C ARG A 635 20.46 -21.80 -22.53
N TYR A 636 20.53 -21.37 -21.28
CA TYR A 636 21.35 -21.95 -20.24
C TYR A 636 20.48 -22.23 -19.02
N GLN A 637 20.67 -23.39 -18.43
CA GLN A 637 20.01 -23.81 -17.20
C GLN A 637 20.94 -23.55 -16.02
N VAL A 638 20.37 -23.11 -14.91
CA VAL A 638 21.07 -22.89 -13.64
C VAL A 638 20.48 -23.87 -12.64
N GLN A 639 21.33 -24.64 -11.98
CA GLN A 639 20.98 -25.45 -10.82
C GLN A 639 21.77 -24.92 -9.62
N ALA A 640 21.07 -24.69 -8.52
CA ALA A 640 21.68 -24.29 -7.26
C ALA A 640 21.25 -25.26 -6.15
N VAL A 641 22.21 -25.74 -5.38
CA VAL A 641 22.01 -26.74 -4.31
C VAL A 641 22.54 -26.15 -3.02
N LEU A 642 21.65 -25.86 -2.08
CA LEU A 642 22.00 -25.47 -0.71
C LEU A 642 22.41 -26.72 0.08
N GLN A 643 23.55 -26.65 0.76
CA GLN A 643 24.15 -27.74 1.51
C GLN A 643 24.52 -27.29 2.93
N SER A 644 24.44 -28.22 3.89
CA SER A 644 25.03 -28.06 5.22
C SER A 644 26.57 -28.17 5.17
N GLY A 645 27.23 -27.84 6.29
CA GLY A 645 28.70 -27.84 6.38
C GLY A 645 29.35 -29.22 6.19
N ASP A 646 28.58 -30.30 6.38
CA ASP A 646 28.97 -31.70 6.12
C ASP A 646 28.60 -32.19 4.70
N GLY A 647 28.00 -31.34 3.87
CA GLY A 647 27.70 -31.62 2.47
C GLY A 647 26.32 -32.21 2.19
N ALA A 648 25.44 -32.35 3.19
CA ALA A 648 24.08 -32.83 2.96
C ALA A 648 23.23 -31.79 2.22
N THR A 649 22.49 -32.21 1.19
CA THR A 649 21.57 -31.33 0.45
C THR A 649 20.39 -30.93 1.33
N LEU A 650 20.20 -29.62 1.49
CA LEU A 650 19.10 -29.02 2.26
C LEU A 650 17.99 -28.48 1.35
N ALA A 651 18.35 -27.93 0.19
CA ALA A 651 17.41 -27.36 -0.77
C ALA A 651 18.00 -27.32 -2.18
N GLU A 652 17.12 -27.32 -3.18
CA GLU A 652 17.48 -27.14 -4.58
C GLU A 652 16.61 -26.07 -5.22
N ALA A 653 17.22 -25.28 -6.09
CA ALA A 653 16.56 -24.27 -6.90
C ALA A 653 17.11 -24.30 -8.32
N ALA A 654 16.25 -24.03 -9.29
CA ALA A 654 16.64 -23.96 -10.69
C ALA A 654 16.11 -22.67 -11.31
N ALA A 655 16.89 -22.15 -12.26
CA ALA A 655 16.53 -21.01 -13.08
C ALA A 655 17.06 -21.21 -14.49
N ALA A 656 16.74 -20.29 -15.39
CA ALA A 656 17.30 -20.29 -16.75
C ALA A 656 17.51 -18.87 -17.24
N PHE A 657 18.48 -18.70 -18.14
CA PHE A 657 18.67 -17.45 -18.86
C PHE A 657 19.02 -17.73 -20.31
N SER A 658 18.90 -16.70 -21.15
CA SER A 658 19.28 -16.79 -22.56
C SER A 658 20.37 -15.80 -22.87
N ARG A 659 21.44 -16.28 -23.50
CA ARG A 659 22.34 -15.42 -24.25
C ARG A 659 21.73 -15.20 -25.61
N VAL A 660 21.42 -13.94 -25.93
CA VAL A 660 20.91 -13.51 -27.23
C VAL A 660 22.02 -12.86 -28.06
N SER A 661 21.82 -12.74 -29.38
CA SER A 661 22.68 -11.88 -30.19
C SER A 661 22.55 -10.43 -29.71
N ALA A 662 23.65 -9.69 -29.76
CA ALA A 662 23.59 -8.25 -29.59
C ALA A 662 22.58 -7.68 -30.61
N PRO A 663 21.57 -6.93 -30.17
CA PRO A 663 20.59 -6.37 -31.09
C PRO A 663 21.28 -5.33 -31.97
N ALA A 664 20.82 -5.17 -33.22
CA ALA A 664 21.47 -4.28 -34.20
C ALA A 664 21.50 -2.80 -33.79
N TRP A 665 20.67 -2.39 -32.83
CA TRP A 665 20.68 -1.04 -32.27
C TRP A 665 21.73 -0.84 -31.15
N LEU A 666 22.23 -1.92 -30.53
CA LEU A 666 23.30 -1.83 -29.53
C LEU A 666 24.57 -1.36 -30.24
N ASP A 667 25.24 -0.36 -29.67
CA ASP A 667 26.38 0.35 -30.28
C ASP A 667 26.08 1.16 -31.55
N SER A 668 24.82 1.26 -31.96
CA SER A 668 24.43 2.19 -33.03
C SER A 668 24.80 3.63 -32.68
N ARG A 669 25.32 4.36 -33.67
CA ARG A 669 25.60 5.81 -33.57
C ARG A 669 24.51 6.65 -34.23
N LEU A 670 23.41 6.03 -34.68
CA LEU A 670 22.25 6.75 -35.23
C LEU A 670 21.67 7.69 -34.18
N GLY A 671 21.46 8.96 -34.55
CA GLY A 671 20.98 10.00 -33.64
C GLY A 671 22.07 10.71 -32.82
N ILE A 672 23.34 10.27 -32.91
CA ILE A 672 24.47 11.04 -32.36
C ILE A 672 24.89 12.07 -33.41
N THR A 673 24.71 13.34 -33.08
CA THR A 673 25.01 14.48 -33.96
C THR A 673 25.38 15.70 -33.12
N ASP A 674 26.23 16.57 -33.65
CA ASP A 674 26.50 17.91 -33.10
C ASP A 674 25.49 18.96 -33.64
N GLU A 675 24.41 18.52 -34.28
CA GLU A 675 23.32 19.41 -34.69
C GLU A 675 22.55 19.95 -33.48
N VAL A 676 22.34 21.27 -33.47
CA VAL A 676 21.47 21.93 -32.49
C VAL A 676 20.02 21.70 -32.89
N LEU A 677 19.30 20.93 -32.09
CA LEU A 677 17.92 20.58 -32.37
C LEU A 677 16.96 21.74 -32.06
N PRO A 678 15.86 21.93 -32.82
CA PRO A 678 14.78 22.80 -32.39
C PRO A 678 14.09 22.28 -31.11
N PRO A 679 13.61 23.16 -30.21
CA PRO A 679 13.58 24.63 -30.29
C PRO A 679 14.80 25.32 -29.66
N TRP A 680 15.88 24.59 -29.39
CA TRP A 680 17.09 25.16 -28.79
C TRP A 680 17.82 26.07 -29.78
N THR A 681 18.56 27.03 -29.24
CA THR A 681 19.44 27.90 -30.01
C THR A 681 20.89 27.46 -29.84
N PRO A 682 21.75 27.67 -30.84
CA PRO A 682 23.19 27.47 -30.69
C PRO A 682 23.77 28.19 -29.46
N LEU A 683 24.87 27.68 -28.92
CA LEU A 683 25.66 28.40 -27.91
C LEU A 683 26.18 29.71 -28.51
N GLU A 684 25.93 30.80 -27.80
CA GLU A 684 26.59 32.08 -28.04
C GLU A 684 27.69 32.29 -26.99
N TYR A 685 28.88 32.69 -27.44
CA TYR A 685 30.02 32.96 -26.59
C TYR A 685 30.23 34.47 -26.44
N LEU A 686 30.26 34.94 -25.20
CA LEU A 686 30.42 36.34 -24.84
C LEU A 686 31.71 36.53 -24.01
N PRO A 687 32.24 37.77 -23.90
CA PRO A 687 33.43 38.06 -23.09
C PRO A 687 33.34 37.55 -21.65
N GLY A 688 34.49 37.19 -21.06
CA GLY A 688 34.59 36.71 -19.67
C GLY A 688 34.02 35.31 -19.47
N HIS A 689 34.17 34.42 -20.45
CA HIS A 689 33.62 33.06 -20.46
C HIS A 689 32.14 33.03 -20.07
N THR A 690 31.36 33.86 -20.74
CA THR A 690 29.90 33.85 -20.59
C THR A 690 29.28 33.12 -21.77
N MET A 691 28.44 32.13 -21.49
CA MET A 691 27.78 31.32 -22.51
C MET A 691 26.27 31.54 -22.43
N ARG A 692 25.64 31.82 -23.56
CA ARG A 692 24.19 31.97 -23.67
C ARG A 692 23.61 30.85 -24.51
N VAL A 693 22.50 30.32 -24.04
CA VAL A 693 21.69 29.29 -24.67
C VAL A 693 20.24 29.76 -24.64
N TRP A 694 19.31 29.01 -25.24
CA TRP A 694 17.90 29.39 -25.24
C TRP A 694 17.42 29.70 -23.81
N GLY A 695 16.99 30.94 -23.54
CA GLY A 695 16.40 31.34 -22.26
C GLY A 695 17.33 31.38 -21.04
N ARG A 696 18.64 31.06 -21.18
CA ARG A 696 19.61 31.15 -20.08
C ARG A 696 20.95 31.77 -20.48
N GLU A 697 21.58 32.47 -19.53
CA GLU A 697 22.94 32.99 -19.64
C GLU A 697 23.76 32.55 -18.41
N MET A 698 24.89 31.90 -18.65
CA MET A 698 25.78 31.33 -17.64
C MET A 698 27.11 32.05 -17.65
N ARG A 699 27.46 32.72 -16.55
CA ARG A 699 28.68 33.53 -16.41
C ARG A 699 29.72 32.74 -15.62
N TRP A 700 30.81 32.32 -16.25
CA TRP A 700 31.85 31.52 -15.59
C TRP A 700 33.06 32.34 -15.14
N GLY A 701 33.48 33.34 -15.92
CA GLY A 701 34.77 34.00 -15.68
C GLY A 701 35.90 32.96 -15.64
N ASP A 702 36.77 33.05 -14.64
CA ASP A 702 37.85 32.07 -14.42
C ASP A 702 37.51 31.02 -13.33
N ALA A 703 36.21 30.77 -13.07
CA ALA A 703 35.77 29.89 -12.00
C ALA A 703 35.52 28.43 -12.44
N LEU A 704 35.55 27.53 -11.45
CA LEU A 704 35.23 26.10 -11.58
C LEU A 704 33.73 25.84 -11.80
N LEU A 705 32.87 26.73 -11.33
CA LEU A 705 31.41 26.66 -11.42
C LEU A 705 30.87 28.06 -11.76
N PRO A 706 29.64 28.19 -12.27
CA PRO A 706 29.07 29.49 -12.63
C PRO A 706 29.10 30.52 -11.49
N GLN A 707 29.55 31.73 -11.81
CA GLN A 707 29.50 32.89 -10.92
C GLN A 707 28.15 33.62 -10.97
N GLY A 708 27.39 33.42 -12.05
CA GLY A 708 26.05 33.97 -12.24
C GLY A 708 25.24 33.12 -13.19
N LEU A 709 23.94 33.03 -12.96
CA LEU A 709 23.02 32.20 -13.74
C LEU A 709 21.69 32.94 -13.94
N HIS A 710 21.53 33.53 -15.13
CA HIS A 710 20.28 34.18 -15.52
C HIS A 710 19.36 33.18 -16.21
N CYS A 711 18.18 32.94 -15.64
CA CYS A 711 17.14 32.08 -16.22
C CYS A 711 15.88 32.90 -16.46
N ARG A 712 15.36 32.89 -17.69
CA ARG A 712 14.18 33.67 -18.10
C ARG A 712 14.27 35.16 -17.72
N GLY A 713 15.45 35.76 -17.90
CA GLY A 713 15.70 37.17 -17.61
C GLY A 713 15.95 37.50 -16.14
N VAL A 714 16.03 36.51 -15.25
CA VAL A 714 16.28 36.75 -13.81
C VAL A 714 17.50 35.99 -13.33
N GLU A 715 18.41 36.69 -12.63
CA GLU A 715 19.49 36.06 -11.87
C GLU A 715 18.91 35.16 -10.78
N ILE A 716 19.30 33.89 -10.74
CA ILE A 716 18.82 32.93 -9.73
C ILE A 716 19.82 32.70 -8.60
N LEU A 717 21.10 32.99 -8.82
CA LEU A 717 22.13 32.90 -7.79
C LEU A 717 22.16 34.17 -6.93
N ALA A 718 22.22 34.00 -5.61
CA ALA A 718 22.47 35.11 -4.69
C ALA A 718 23.98 35.42 -4.60
N GLU A 719 24.82 34.39 -4.78
CA GLU A 719 26.28 34.45 -4.81
C GLU A 719 26.83 33.39 -5.77
N PRO A 720 28.09 33.50 -6.23
CA PRO A 720 28.74 32.47 -7.03
C PRO A 720 28.66 31.06 -6.44
N MET A 721 28.40 30.07 -7.29
CA MET A 721 28.54 28.66 -6.93
C MET A 721 29.99 28.35 -6.55
N ARG A 722 30.19 27.42 -5.62
CA ARG A 722 31.53 27.12 -5.10
C ARG A 722 31.69 25.68 -4.67
N VAL A 723 32.93 25.21 -4.74
CA VAL A 723 33.37 23.96 -4.12
C VAL A 723 34.21 24.32 -2.88
N VAL A 724 33.81 23.81 -1.73
CA VAL A 724 34.44 24.09 -0.43
C VAL A 724 35.03 22.80 0.12
N LEU A 725 36.33 22.83 0.41
CA LEU A 725 37.10 21.73 0.97
C LEU A 725 37.58 22.11 2.38
N THR A 726 37.47 21.18 3.31
CA THR A 726 38.11 21.27 4.63
C THR A 726 39.09 20.14 4.77
N ALA A 727 40.38 20.47 4.81
CA ALA A 727 41.49 19.52 4.91
C ALA A 727 42.52 20.00 5.92
N GLY A 728 43.06 19.10 6.76
CA GLY A 728 44.01 19.46 7.81
C GLY A 728 43.48 20.52 8.79
N GLY A 729 42.17 20.53 9.06
CA GLY A 729 41.51 21.51 9.92
C GLY A 729 41.32 22.90 9.32
N ARG A 730 41.68 23.13 8.05
CA ARG A 730 41.52 24.41 7.34
C ARG A 730 40.46 24.29 6.24
N GLU A 731 39.56 25.26 6.19
CA GLU A 731 38.55 25.38 5.15
C GLU A 731 39.02 26.34 4.02
N ALA A 732 38.87 25.91 2.78
CA ALA A 732 39.24 26.69 1.60
C ALA A 732 38.27 26.46 0.43
N ARG A 733 38.09 27.48 -0.41
CA ARG A 733 37.36 27.37 -1.69
C ARG A 733 38.33 26.88 -2.77
N LEU A 734 37.86 26.03 -3.67
CA LEU A 734 38.64 25.67 -4.85
C LEU A 734 38.55 26.81 -5.88
N VAL A 735 39.65 27.51 -6.08
CA VAL A 735 39.78 28.60 -7.04
C VAL A 735 40.79 28.18 -8.11
N PRO A 736 40.40 28.13 -9.40
CA PRO A 736 41.34 27.84 -10.47
C PRO A 736 42.49 28.84 -10.54
N GLU A 737 43.69 28.34 -10.84
CA GLU A 737 44.85 29.20 -11.17
C GLU A 737 44.83 29.57 -12.67
N ALA A 738 44.21 28.75 -13.51
CA ALA A 738 44.03 28.98 -14.94
C ALA A 738 42.78 28.26 -15.47
N VAL A 739 42.24 28.79 -16.57
CA VAL A 739 41.18 28.18 -17.38
C VAL A 739 41.69 27.97 -18.80
N GLU A 740 41.57 26.74 -19.30
CA GLU A 740 41.90 26.34 -20.65
C GLU A 740 40.61 25.97 -21.38
N VAL A 741 40.20 26.75 -22.38
CA VAL A 741 39.07 26.39 -23.24
C VAL A 741 39.53 25.33 -24.24
N THR A 742 38.94 24.15 -24.20
CA THR A 742 39.35 22.99 -25.02
C THR A 742 38.44 22.75 -26.23
N ARG A 743 37.20 23.24 -26.21
CA ARG A 743 36.24 23.13 -27.32
C ARG A 743 35.24 24.27 -27.31
N GLN A 744 34.94 24.82 -28.50
CA GLN A 744 33.85 25.77 -28.72
C GLN A 744 33.19 25.49 -30.08
N ASP A 745 31.91 25.14 -30.06
CA ASP A 745 31.09 24.96 -31.25
C ASP A 745 29.60 25.26 -30.94
N PRO A 746 28.72 25.36 -31.96
CA PRO A 746 27.31 25.67 -31.76
C PRO A 746 26.55 24.78 -30.77
N SER A 747 26.99 23.54 -30.55
CA SER A 747 26.32 22.54 -29.72
C SER A 747 26.95 22.38 -28.34
N ARG A 748 28.24 22.69 -28.20
CA ARG A 748 29.02 22.32 -27.03
C ARG A 748 30.19 23.26 -26.75
N ALA A 749 30.41 23.54 -25.47
CA ALA A 749 31.60 24.19 -24.95
C ALA A 749 32.31 23.26 -23.97
N GLU A 750 33.64 23.22 -24.00
CA GLU A 750 34.44 22.47 -23.03
C GLU A 750 35.61 23.32 -22.54
N PHE A 751 35.88 23.22 -21.24
CA PHE A 751 37.01 23.88 -20.62
C PHE A 751 37.54 23.08 -19.44
N ARG A 752 38.83 23.27 -19.17
CA ARG A 752 39.58 22.64 -18.11
C ARG A 752 40.08 23.69 -17.14
N THR A 753 39.97 23.39 -15.86
CA THR A 753 40.51 24.22 -14.78
C THR A 753 41.40 23.39 -13.87
N ALA A 754 42.39 24.01 -13.24
CA ALA A 754 43.26 23.35 -12.28
C ALA A 754 43.78 24.33 -11.23
N GLY A 755 44.17 23.81 -10.07
CA GLY A 755 44.76 24.60 -9.01
C GLY A 755 45.06 23.78 -7.75
N ARG A 756 45.44 24.48 -6.69
CA ARG A 756 45.64 23.89 -5.36
C ARG A 756 44.33 23.80 -4.59
N ALA A 757 44.20 22.77 -3.78
CA ALA A 757 43.04 22.50 -2.95
C ALA A 757 43.45 22.45 -1.46
N GLY A 758 43.95 23.57 -0.92
CA GLY A 758 44.57 23.60 0.40
C GLY A 758 46.00 23.07 0.42
N GLU A 759 46.50 22.66 1.58
CA GLU A 759 47.85 22.11 1.74
C GLU A 759 47.88 20.62 1.36
N GLY A 760 48.76 20.24 0.43
CA GLY A 760 49.00 18.85 0.05
C GLY A 760 48.07 18.28 -1.03
N LEU A 761 47.01 18.98 -1.42
CA LEU A 761 46.06 18.55 -2.45
C LEU A 761 46.10 19.47 -3.68
N THR A 762 45.92 18.86 -4.85
CA THR A 762 45.71 19.53 -6.13
C THR A 762 44.40 19.08 -6.74
N PHE A 763 43.74 19.96 -7.50
CA PHE A 763 42.55 19.62 -8.26
C PHE A 763 42.71 19.91 -9.75
N ARG A 764 42.02 19.11 -10.56
CA ARG A 764 41.75 19.36 -11.97
C ARG A 764 40.26 19.14 -12.18
N ALA A 765 39.62 19.99 -12.97
CA ALA A 765 38.25 19.79 -13.37
C ALA A 765 38.09 19.95 -14.88
N GLU A 766 37.31 19.05 -15.45
CA GLU A 766 36.94 19.05 -16.86
C GLU A 766 35.44 19.29 -16.92
N THR A 767 35.05 20.39 -17.55
CA THR A 767 33.65 20.79 -17.66
C THR A 767 33.23 20.88 -19.10
N TRP A 768 32.09 20.28 -19.41
CA TRP A 768 31.40 20.49 -20.69
C TRP A 768 30.02 21.11 -20.45
N LEU A 769 29.57 21.92 -21.40
CA LEU A 769 28.27 22.58 -21.44
C LEU A 769 27.64 22.32 -22.81
N GLU A 770 26.38 21.91 -22.86
CA GLU A 770 25.62 21.67 -24.09
C GLU A 770 24.55 22.75 -24.35
N TYR A 771 24.01 22.76 -25.58
CA TYR A 771 23.08 23.79 -26.08
C TYR A 771 21.73 23.82 -25.35
N ASP A 772 21.38 22.74 -24.65
CA ASP A 772 20.21 22.67 -23.77
C ASP A 772 20.47 23.26 -22.37
N GLY A 773 21.69 23.73 -22.11
CA GLY A 773 22.11 24.36 -20.86
C GLY A 773 22.65 23.40 -19.81
N LEU A 774 22.65 22.08 -20.07
CA LEU A 774 23.28 21.11 -19.18
C LEU A 774 24.78 21.37 -19.13
N PHE A 775 25.32 21.52 -17.92
CA PHE A 775 26.76 21.47 -17.74
C PHE A 775 27.15 20.37 -16.76
N TRP A 776 28.26 19.73 -17.03
CA TRP A 776 28.78 18.60 -16.27
C TRP A 776 30.24 18.81 -15.96
N THR A 777 30.62 18.55 -14.73
CA THR A 777 31.98 18.70 -14.21
C THR A 777 32.48 17.37 -13.66
N THR A 778 33.62 16.94 -14.19
CA THR A 778 34.43 15.87 -13.62
C THR A 778 35.54 16.49 -12.79
N LEU A 779 35.41 16.48 -11.47
CA LEU A 779 36.39 16.99 -10.51
C LEU A 779 37.32 15.86 -10.04
N THR A 780 38.60 15.99 -10.35
CA THR A 780 39.65 15.08 -9.93
C THR A 780 40.49 15.74 -8.85
N LEU A 781 40.54 15.12 -7.66
CA LEU A 781 41.42 15.50 -6.56
C LEU A 781 42.59 14.52 -6.49
N HIS A 782 43.79 15.05 -6.25
CA HIS A 782 45.01 14.28 -6.11
C HIS A 782 45.82 14.73 -4.90
N SER A 783 46.33 13.75 -4.14
CA SER A 783 47.36 13.97 -3.12
C SER A 783 48.45 12.90 -3.19
N ALA A 784 49.71 13.32 -3.17
CA ALA A 784 50.86 12.42 -3.14
C ALA A 784 51.10 11.79 -1.75
N GLN A 785 50.60 12.43 -0.69
CA GLN A 785 50.72 11.97 0.70
C GLN A 785 49.32 11.88 1.34
N PRO A 786 49.11 11.04 2.37
CA PRO A 786 47.85 11.03 3.09
C PRO A 786 47.51 12.41 3.68
N VAL A 787 46.34 12.96 3.33
CA VAL A 787 45.79 14.20 3.89
C VAL A 787 44.43 13.89 4.49
N GLU A 788 44.17 14.37 5.70
CA GLU A 788 42.84 14.24 6.31
C GLU A 788 41.87 15.24 5.65
N VAL A 789 40.81 14.72 5.02
CA VAL A 789 39.73 15.52 4.45
C VAL A 789 38.50 15.35 5.33
N SER A 790 38.10 16.43 6.00
CA SER A 790 36.95 16.45 6.89
C SER A 790 35.64 16.75 6.15
N SER A 791 35.69 17.56 5.08
CA SER A 791 34.53 17.79 4.21
C SER A 791 34.89 18.25 2.80
N LEU A 792 34.05 17.91 1.81
CA LEU A 792 34.08 18.41 0.44
C LEU A 792 32.63 18.66 0.00
N ARG A 793 32.30 19.91 -0.34
CA ARG A 793 30.91 20.37 -0.49
C ARG A 793 30.75 21.20 -1.76
N LEU A 794 29.70 20.92 -2.51
CA LEU A 794 29.18 21.83 -3.53
C LEU A 794 28.16 22.75 -2.86
N GLU A 795 28.34 24.06 -2.97
CA GLU A 795 27.37 25.03 -2.43
C GLU A 795 26.82 25.90 -3.56
N VAL A 796 25.49 25.96 -3.63
CA VAL A 796 24.71 26.75 -4.59
C VAL A 796 23.87 27.76 -3.81
N PRO A 797 24.34 29.00 -3.66
CA PRO A 797 23.60 30.06 -2.98
C PRO A 797 22.51 30.60 -3.92
N LEU A 798 21.26 30.23 -3.68
CA LEU A 798 20.10 30.65 -4.46
C LEU A 798 19.42 31.86 -3.83
N ARG A 799 18.84 32.70 -4.67
CA ARG A 799 17.99 33.82 -4.20
C ARG A 799 16.73 33.27 -3.51
N PRO A 800 16.31 33.80 -2.35
CA PRO A 800 15.18 33.27 -1.60
C PRO A 800 13.87 33.25 -2.39
N GLU A 801 13.67 34.24 -3.26
CA GLU A 801 12.49 34.34 -4.13
C GLU A 801 12.43 33.25 -5.20
N VAL A 802 13.57 32.62 -5.54
CA VAL A 802 13.65 31.50 -6.47
C VAL A 802 13.64 30.17 -5.72
N ALA A 803 14.31 30.03 -4.57
CA ALA A 803 14.36 28.78 -3.80
C ALA A 803 13.07 28.52 -2.99
N ARG A 804 11.92 28.43 -3.67
CA ARG A 804 10.60 28.27 -3.04
C ARG A 804 10.17 26.82 -2.89
N TYR A 805 10.54 25.99 -3.85
CA TYR A 805 10.15 24.60 -3.96
C TYR A 805 11.37 23.72 -4.17
N ARG A 806 11.25 22.47 -3.72
CA ARG A 806 12.24 21.42 -3.95
C ARG A 806 11.56 20.14 -4.41
N LEU A 807 12.28 19.37 -5.21
CA LEU A 807 11.83 18.08 -5.74
C LEU A 807 12.98 17.07 -5.67
N VAL A 808 12.70 15.91 -5.09
CA VAL A 808 13.59 14.75 -5.03
C VAL A 808 12.78 13.48 -5.17
N ASP A 809 13.10 12.66 -6.18
CA ASP A 809 12.30 11.47 -6.55
C ASP A 809 10.79 11.76 -6.60
N ARG A 810 10.01 11.23 -5.65
CA ARG A 810 8.55 11.42 -5.55
C ARG A 810 8.13 12.45 -4.50
N ASP A 811 9.09 13.06 -3.81
CA ASP A 811 8.87 14.05 -2.76
C ASP A 811 9.05 15.47 -3.31
N ALA A 812 7.95 16.18 -3.40
CA ALA A 812 7.87 17.56 -3.85
C ALA A 812 7.23 18.43 -2.76
N GLY A 813 7.80 19.60 -2.50
CA GLY A 813 7.26 20.49 -1.48
C GLY A 813 7.88 21.88 -1.47
N ALA A 814 7.33 22.74 -0.64
CA ALA A 814 7.95 24.03 -0.33
C ALA A 814 9.25 23.81 0.46
N VAL A 815 10.25 24.65 0.19
CA VAL A 815 11.44 24.77 1.02
C VAL A 815 11.03 25.27 2.41
N LYS A 816 11.47 24.59 3.46
CA LYS A 816 11.15 24.96 4.85
C LYS A 816 12.00 26.15 5.31
N PRO A 817 11.55 26.89 6.35
CA PRO A 817 12.36 27.94 6.97
C PRO A 817 13.54 27.39 7.80
N GLU A 818 13.49 26.10 8.15
CA GLU A 818 14.56 25.39 8.89
C GLU A 818 15.54 24.72 7.92
N LEU A 819 16.72 24.33 8.42
CA LEU A 819 17.63 23.43 7.70
C LEU A 819 16.95 22.09 7.39
N GLU A 820 16.89 21.74 6.11
CA GLU A 820 16.45 20.43 5.65
C GLU A 820 17.63 19.55 5.27
N ARG A 821 17.56 18.27 5.63
CA ARG A 821 18.56 17.25 5.30
C ARG A 821 17.91 16.09 4.57
N PHE A 822 18.57 15.62 3.53
CA PHE A 822 18.12 14.51 2.71
C PHE A 822 19.22 13.45 2.61
N GLU A 823 18.79 12.20 2.46
CA GLU A 823 19.67 11.12 2.04
C GLU A 823 20.20 11.38 0.63
N PHE A 824 21.16 10.56 0.19
CA PHE A 824 21.71 10.68 -1.15
C PHE A 824 20.60 10.53 -2.20
N ALA A 825 20.56 11.49 -3.13
CA ALA A 825 19.70 11.41 -4.30
C ALA A 825 20.51 11.78 -5.56
N PRO A 826 20.48 10.96 -6.62
CA PRO A 826 21.25 11.23 -7.83
C PRO A 826 20.68 12.39 -8.65
N VAL A 827 19.45 12.85 -8.34
CA VAL A 827 18.82 14.04 -8.93
C VAL A 827 18.09 14.82 -7.84
N PHE A 828 18.33 16.13 -7.77
CA PHE A 828 17.67 17.01 -6.80
C PHE A 828 17.43 18.39 -7.41
N THR A 829 16.21 18.91 -7.31
CA THR A 829 15.85 20.20 -7.93
C THR A 829 15.41 21.21 -6.88
N VAL A 830 15.85 22.46 -7.02
CA VAL A 830 15.39 23.60 -6.23
C VAL A 830 15.01 24.73 -7.17
N GLY A 831 13.86 25.35 -6.95
CA GLY A 831 13.36 26.42 -7.83
C GLY A 831 12.00 26.97 -7.42
N ASP A 832 11.46 27.82 -8.29
CA ASP A 832 10.11 28.36 -8.20
C ASP A 832 9.22 27.75 -9.29
N ALA A 833 8.05 28.34 -9.55
CA ALA A 833 7.12 27.84 -10.56
C ALA A 833 7.62 28.01 -12.01
N GLU A 834 8.63 28.86 -12.25
CA GLU A 834 9.08 29.28 -13.58
C GLU A 834 10.54 28.94 -13.88
N ARG A 835 11.38 28.82 -12.84
CA ARG A 835 12.84 28.74 -12.92
C ARG A 835 13.38 27.83 -11.81
N GLY A 836 14.57 27.29 -12.01
CA GLY A 836 15.23 26.48 -10.98
C GLY A 836 16.56 25.93 -11.44
N LEU A 837 17.14 25.08 -10.60
CA LEU A 837 18.37 24.36 -10.88
C LEU A 837 18.21 22.91 -10.41
N SER A 838 18.48 21.96 -11.31
CA SER A 838 18.52 20.54 -10.99
C SER A 838 19.97 20.07 -10.93
N PHE A 839 20.38 19.50 -9.80
CA PHE A 839 21.61 18.73 -9.64
C PHE A 839 21.41 17.32 -10.20
N ALA A 840 22.47 16.75 -10.77
CA ALA A 840 22.52 15.34 -11.17
C ALA A 840 23.92 14.72 -10.95
N CYS A 841 23.98 13.43 -10.66
CA CYS A 841 25.21 12.62 -10.70
C CYS A 841 24.90 11.15 -11.06
N GLU A 842 25.83 10.46 -11.72
CA GLU A 842 25.65 9.04 -12.10
C GLU A 842 25.81 8.09 -10.90
N SER A 843 26.72 8.41 -9.98
CA SER A 843 27.05 7.56 -8.85
C SER A 843 27.60 8.37 -7.67
N GLN A 844 27.58 7.75 -6.49
CA GLN A 844 28.29 8.23 -5.29
C GLN A 844 29.69 7.59 -5.14
N GLU A 845 30.27 7.11 -6.24
CA GLU A 845 31.61 6.50 -6.22
C GLU A 845 32.63 7.50 -5.67
N ASN A 846 33.49 7.06 -4.74
CA ASN A 846 34.47 7.88 -3.99
C ASN A 846 33.91 8.87 -2.96
N TRP A 847 32.60 8.93 -2.75
CA TRP A 847 32.00 9.78 -1.71
C TRP A 847 32.25 9.17 -0.32
N SER A 848 32.36 10.02 0.70
CA SER A 848 32.48 9.57 2.09
C SER A 848 31.40 10.20 2.95
N LEU A 849 30.33 9.44 3.14
CA LEU A 849 29.09 9.92 3.73
C LEU A 849 28.80 9.31 5.11
N ASP A 850 28.34 10.18 6.00
CA ASP A 850 27.52 9.88 7.17
C ASP A 850 26.09 10.31 6.84
N TYR A 851 25.23 9.34 6.55
CA TYR A 851 23.84 9.59 6.17
C TYR A 851 23.03 10.25 7.29
N GLY A 852 23.42 10.07 8.57
CA GLY A 852 22.78 10.75 9.70
C GLY A 852 22.98 12.28 9.67
N ARG A 853 23.96 12.76 8.91
CA ARG A 853 24.27 14.19 8.73
C ARG A 853 23.74 14.78 7.42
N GLY A 854 23.09 13.98 6.57
CA GLY A 854 22.52 14.42 5.29
C GLY A 854 23.56 14.52 4.16
N ALA A 855 23.27 13.88 3.02
CA ALA A 855 24.07 14.00 1.80
C ALA A 855 23.72 15.28 1.02
N ILE A 856 22.47 15.71 1.10
CA ILE A 856 21.98 16.95 0.50
C ILE A 856 21.35 17.80 1.62
N GLU A 857 21.60 19.11 1.58
CA GLU A 857 21.04 20.07 2.52
C GLU A 857 20.41 21.27 1.80
N ILE A 858 19.29 21.76 2.34
CA ILE A 858 18.71 23.06 1.98
C ILE A 858 18.72 23.93 3.23
N GLU A 859 19.56 24.95 3.23
CA GLU A 859 19.83 25.79 4.39
C GLU A 859 19.39 27.24 4.10
N PRO A 860 18.20 27.67 4.56
CA PRO A 860 17.83 29.06 4.55
C PRO A 860 18.78 29.91 5.41
N ARG A 861 19.29 31.00 4.85
CA ARG A 861 20.15 31.98 5.52
C ARG A 861 19.61 33.39 5.31
N GLU A 862 20.18 34.37 6.00
CA GLU A 862 19.83 35.77 5.77
C GLU A 862 20.21 36.16 4.33
N GLY A 863 19.21 36.53 3.53
CA GLY A 863 19.38 37.00 2.15
C GLY A 863 19.58 35.93 1.08
N HIS A 864 19.71 34.64 1.41
CA HIS A 864 19.88 33.55 0.44
C HIS A 864 19.51 32.18 1.00
N VAL A 865 19.29 31.20 0.13
CA VAL A 865 19.08 29.78 0.49
C VAL A 865 20.24 28.98 -0.09
N VAL A 866 21.00 28.27 0.75
CA VAL A 866 22.12 27.44 0.30
C VAL A 866 21.61 26.04 -0.01
N PHE A 867 21.63 25.66 -1.28
CA PHE A 867 21.51 24.28 -1.70
C PHE A 867 22.91 23.64 -1.69
N ARG A 868 23.12 22.66 -0.81
CA ARG A 868 24.42 22.02 -0.58
C ARG A 868 24.37 20.54 -0.93
N VAL A 869 25.38 20.07 -1.66
CA VAL A 869 25.65 18.65 -1.89
C VAL A 869 26.96 18.28 -1.21
N ASN A 870 26.90 17.36 -0.24
CA ASN A 870 28.06 16.86 0.47
C ASN A 870 28.66 15.67 -0.29
N LEU A 871 29.87 15.83 -0.83
CA LEU A 871 30.65 14.72 -1.43
C LEU A 871 31.45 13.98 -0.34
N VAL A 872 31.90 14.73 0.67
CA VAL A 872 32.50 14.22 1.90
C VAL A 872 31.88 14.97 3.08
N ASN A 873 31.22 14.26 3.99
CA ASN A 873 30.79 14.77 5.31
C ASN A 873 31.20 13.82 6.46
N LYS A 874 31.73 12.64 6.13
CA LYS A 874 32.42 11.75 7.05
C LYS A 874 33.94 11.92 6.85
N PRO A 875 34.70 12.37 7.86
CA PRO A 875 36.14 12.54 7.72
C PRO A 875 36.82 11.26 7.23
N CYS A 876 37.76 11.41 6.29
CA CYS A 876 38.50 10.28 5.74
C CYS A 876 39.94 10.68 5.40
N ALA A 877 40.84 9.68 5.45
CA ALA A 877 42.17 9.84 4.90
C ALA A 877 42.09 9.81 3.36
N PHE A 878 42.64 10.83 2.72
CA PHE A 878 42.72 10.98 1.28
C PHE A 878 44.16 10.78 0.80
N THR A 879 44.38 9.87 -0.15
CA THR A 879 45.67 9.67 -0.81
C THR A 879 45.43 9.18 -2.23
N GLY A 880 46.37 9.46 -3.14
CA GLY A 880 46.24 9.13 -4.56
C GLY A 880 45.21 10.01 -5.26
N THR A 881 44.53 9.46 -6.26
CA THR A 881 43.55 10.15 -7.11
C THR A 881 42.13 9.70 -6.78
N ARG A 882 41.20 10.65 -6.64
CA ARG A 882 39.75 10.37 -6.61
C ARG A 882 39.01 11.32 -7.54
N THR A 883 37.94 10.80 -8.14
CA THR A 883 37.12 11.53 -9.11
C THR A 883 35.68 11.64 -8.62
N TYR A 884 35.09 12.82 -8.81
CA TYR A 884 33.71 13.14 -8.52
C TYR A 884 33.07 13.72 -9.79
N ALA A 885 32.01 13.10 -10.28
CA ALA A 885 31.31 13.52 -11.50
C ALA A 885 29.88 13.96 -11.18
N PHE A 886 29.54 15.19 -11.56
CA PHE A 886 28.23 15.79 -11.30
C PHE A 886 27.91 16.85 -12.34
N GLY A 887 26.63 17.17 -12.50
CA GLY A 887 26.16 18.22 -13.38
C GLY A 887 25.01 19.01 -12.79
N PHE A 888 24.72 20.14 -13.44
CA PHE A 888 23.54 20.93 -13.15
C PHE A 888 22.81 21.31 -14.44
N GLN A 889 21.49 21.30 -14.36
CA GLN A 889 20.59 21.74 -15.41
C GLN A 889 19.80 22.97 -14.93
N PRO A 890 20.12 24.16 -15.43
CA PRO A 890 19.28 25.34 -15.24
C PRO A 890 17.93 25.16 -15.95
N LEU A 891 16.85 25.57 -15.28
CA LEU A 891 15.47 25.41 -15.76
C LEU A 891 14.85 26.76 -16.14
N PRO A 892 13.95 26.79 -17.14
CA PRO A 892 13.49 25.66 -17.96
C PRO A 892 14.47 25.31 -19.10
N VAL A 893 14.45 24.05 -19.53
CA VAL A 893 15.36 23.54 -20.58
C VAL A 893 14.92 23.91 -22.00
N LYS A 894 13.61 24.12 -22.21
CA LYS A 894 13.01 24.52 -23.49
C LYS A 894 11.67 25.24 -23.25
N PRO A 895 11.05 25.90 -24.26
CA PRO A 895 9.76 26.54 -24.10
C PRO A 895 8.72 25.53 -23.59
N LEU A 896 7.94 25.94 -22.58
CA LEU A 896 6.77 25.16 -22.16
C LEU A 896 5.68 25.30 -23.23
N PRO A 897 4.98 24.21 -23.60
CA PRO A 897 3.80 24.27 -24.46
C PRO A 897 2.79 25.29 -23.91
N PRO A 898 2.08 26.09 -24.74
CA PRO A 898 1.13 27.10 -24.25
C PRO A 898 0.04 26.54 -23.31
N ASP A 899 -0.27 25.26 -23.46
CA ASP A 899 -1.30 24.52 -22.74
C ASP A 899 -0.71 23.57 -21.68
N TRP A 900 0.57 23.70 -21.30
CA TRP A 900 1.23 22.76 -20.39
C TRP A 900 0.49 22.57 -19.05
N HIS A 901 -0.20 23.59 -18.56
CA HIS A 901 -1.06 23.51 -17.36
C HIS A 901 -2.28 22.59 -17.52
N SER A 902 -2.71 22.34 -18.75
CA SER A 902 -3.81 21.41 -19.09
C SER A 902 -3.35 19.96 -19.20
N TRP A 903 -2.02 19.73 -19.25
CA TRP A 903 -1.46 18.39 -19.34
C TRP A 903 -1.66 17.68 -18.00
N ARG A 904 -2.53 16.68 -17.99
CA ARG A 904 -2.62 15.75 -16.86
C ARG A 904 -1.40 14.85 -16.90
N VAL A 905 -0.41 15.14 -16.08
CA VAL A 905 0.68 14.20 -15.79
C VAL A 905 0.07 13.03 -15.02
N GLY A 906 -0.40 12.02 -15.78
CA GLY A 906 -0.89 10.78 -15.22
C GLY A 906 0.27 10.05 -14.56
N TYR A 907 0.26 9.98 -13.23
CA TYR A 907 1.11 9.04 -12.51
C TYR A 907 0.68 7.62 -12.89
N TYR A 908 1.42 7.00 -13.81
CA TYR A 908 1.36 5.57 -14.05
C TYR A 908 1.88 4.86 -12.79
N ARG A 909 0.97 4.57 -11.85
CA ARG A 909 1.20 3.48 -10.90
C ARG A 909 1.22 2.20 -11.71
N SER A 910 2.36 1.54 -11.73
CA SER A 910 2.55 0.21 -12.27
C SER A 910 1.66 -0.79 -11.53
N SER A 911 0.42 -0.98 -11.99
CA SER A 911 -0.22 -2.29 -11.97
C SER A 911 0.07 -2.92 -13.32
N ARG A 912 0.69 -4.10 -13.30
CA ARG A 912 1.04 -4.91 -14.48
C ARG A 912 -0.13 -4.99 -15.47
N ARG A 913 -0.01 -4.34 -16.63
CA ARG A 913 -0.49 -4.72 -17.98
C ARG A 913 -0.25 -3.52 -18.91
N GLY A 914 0.42 -3.75 -20.05
CA GLY A 914 0.86 -2.71 -20.96
C GLY A 914 -0.29 -1.90 -21.56
N PHE A 915 -0.14 -0.57 -21.59
CA PHE A 915 -1.01 0.35 -22.31
C PHE A 915 -0.15 1.21 -23.25
N TRP A 916 -0.02 0.73 -24.49
CA TRP A 916 0.48 1.49 -25.64
C TRP A 916 -0.47 1.21 -26.81
N PRO A 917 -1.68 1.82 -26.82
CA PRO A 917 -2.04 2.59 -28.02
C PRO A 917 -3.16 3.63 -27.77
N LYS A 918 -2.85 4.86 -27.32
CA LYS A 918 -3.83 5.98 -27.45
C LYS A 918 -3.24 7.35 -27.84
N TYR A 919 -1.92 7.49 -27.98
CA TYR A 919 -1.32 8.77 -28.39
C TYR A 919 -0.96 8.89 -29.88
N ALA A 920 -1.36 7.93 -30.72
CA ALA A 920 -1.05 7.94 -32.15
C ALA A 920 -2.16 8.52 -33.06
N ARG A 921 -3.17 9.24 -32.54
CA ARG A 921 -4.27 9.79 -33.37
C ARG A 921 -4.67 11.23 -33.04
N GLN A 922 -3.69 12.11 -32.78
CA GLN A 922 -3.92 13.55 -32.82
C GLN A 922 -2.69 14.26 -33.41
N THR A 923 -2.42 14.00 -34.68
CA THR A 923 -1.69 14.93 -35.57
C THR A 923 -2.30 14.81 -36.96
N ASP A 924 -3.44 15.46 -37.14
CA ASP A 924 -3.92 15.94 -38.44
C ASP A 924 -4.30 17.41 -38.24
N VAL A 925 -3.28 18.29 -38.25
CA VAL A 925 -3.31 19.67 -38.77
C VAL A 925 -1.92 19.98 -39.30
#